data_AF-A0A9E2UC90-F1
#
_entry.id   AF-A0A9E2UC90-F1
#
_cell.length_a   1.000
_cell.length_b   1.000
_cell.length_c   1.000
_cell.angle_alpha   90.00
_cell.angle_beta   90.00
_cell.angle_gamma   90.00
#
_symmetry.space_group_name_H-M   'P 1'
#
loop_
_entity.id
_entity.type
_entity.pdbx_description
1 polymer ?
#
loop_
_entity_poly.entity_id
_entity_poly.type
_entity_poly.pdbx_seq_one_letter_code
_entity_poly.pdbx_strand_id
1 'polypeptide(L)'
;GSGLLRAMDALAIARPDNLAQLPRDSASFAFLHLLSSIFGVTGSEPTDLYALELTQLALCSRAAQDAMPDPEASLDQITPLQRRRFLQAILDEGKTSRALRDYLSRTLGQGGVATATLSPQARAPTRVALEAADAAPAPIDFAAAWRQILPPPPASRRLRIFATDPGASKELNTAFINEATVEVPWEAARSKENLLTPGPVGEYLEVVDVDPASACVYDPVDLNNPYLLAQDGLSPSEGNPQFHQQMVYAVAMRTIRNFEIALGRRALWAEREVPVAANLESAEADGGARTTRAFVRRLRLYPHALREANAYYSPDKRALLFGYFPADNTVESRQIVFTALSHDVVAHETTHALLDGIHRYYQQATNVDVPAFHEAFADIVAIFQHFTFPELLQYEIQRSRGDLAAQGDLMADLARQFGQAVGQIGQRGALRSAIGTKPSRDEYANAQEPHERGRVLLAAVFDAFLAIYNRRTQDLLRLASGGSGILQPGALHPDLVGRLAEAATKSAQHVLKLSIRALDYMPPVDPRFGDFLRALITADSDLVPNDRFGYRIAFIEAFGARGIPADGVRTLSPESLRWQTLQPDAQPRGLGDFIRNNIDLGWDVRGDRQTAWQAARVNAALLHQWLADPANFTNEQARAFGLNRSPPPAAGPDDFPHRDSHKRPRFEVHSVRPARRLTEDGEMRTDIIAVITQRRTMASEGNPDAEFRGGCTLVLDRREDVPPVRYCITVPVSSTNRAHSALANHIAAMAARGPYGDQEVNEPFAMLHRA
;
A
#
# COMPACT_ATOMS: atom_id res chain seq x y z
N GLY A 1 1.91 15.86 53.77
CA GLY A 1 3.18 16.61 53.91
C GLY A 1 4.30 16.05 53.05
N SER A 2 4.44 14.72 52.96
CA SER A 2 5.32 14.08 51.97
C SER A 2 4.47 13.06 51.22
N GLY A 3 4.27 13.25 49.92
CA GLY A 3 3.25 12.60 49.08
C GLY A 3 3.40 11.10 48.83
N LEU A 4 3.55 10.29 49.88
CA LEU A 4 3.36 8.85 49.84
C LEU A 4 2.04 8.53 50.51
N LEU A 5 1.04 8.16 49.71
CA LEU A 5 -0.21 7.64 50.22
C LEU A 5 0.08 6.29 50.87
N ARG A 6 0.08 6.25 52.21
CA ARG A 6 0.20 5.00 52.98
C ARG A 6 -1.11 4.24 52.86
N ALA A 7 -1.28 3.54 51.75
CA ALA A 7 -2.52 2.83 51.40
C ALA A 7 -3.01 1.90 52.53
N MET A 8 -2.08 1.30 53.28
CA MET A 8 -2.40 0.41 54.40
C MET A 8 -2.94 1.14 55.64
N ASP A 9 -2.44 2.34 55.94
CA ASP A 9 -2.94 3.16 57.06
C ASP A 9 -4.30 3.79 56.71
N ALA A 10 -4.54 4.09 55.43
CA ALA A 10 -5.80 4.64 54.94
C ALA A 10 -6.95 3.62 54.89
N LEU A 11 -6.64 2.33 54.79
CA LEU A 11 -7.63 1.26 54.68
C LEU A 11 -8.15 0.75 56.03
N ALA A 12 -7.51 1.07 57.16
CA ALA A 12 -7.93 0.68 58.52
C ALA A 12 -8.26 -0.82 58.68
N ILE A 13 -7.62 -1.70 57.91
CA ILE A 13 -7.83 -3.14 58.00
C ILE A 13 -6.88 -3.70 59.07
N ALA A 14 -7.45 -4.16 60.19
CA ALA A 14 -6.71 -4.90 61.20
C ALA A 14 -6.09 -6.16 60.56
N ARG A 15 -4.80 -6.42 60.83
CA ARG A 15 -4.18 -7.69 60.45
C ARG A 15 -4.96 -8.80 61.14
N PRO A 16 -5.58 -9.75 60.42
CA PRO A 16 -6.22 -10.87 61.06
C PRO A 16 -5.10 -11.85 61.45
N ASP A 17 -4.71 -11.83 62.73
CA ASP A 17 -3.75 -12.79 63.31
C ASP A 17 -4.33 -14.24 63.37
N ASN A 18 -5.56 -14.43 62.86
CA ASN A 18 -6.31 -15.69 62.83
C ASN A 18 -6.64 -16.17 61.41
N LEU A 19 -5.75 -15.99 60.43
CA LEU A 19 -5.94 -16.63 59.12
C LEU A 19 -5.48 -18.09 59.17
N ALA A 20 -6.43 -19.01 59.24
CA ALA A 20 -6.19 -20.43 59.05
C ALA A 20 -6.00 -20.75 57.57
N GLN A 21 -4.91 -21.45 57.23
CA GLN A 21 -4.66 -21.92 55.87
C GLN A 21 -5.69 -23.00 55.51
N LEU A 22 -6.58 -22.70 54.57
CA LEU A 22 -7.47 -23.70 54.00
C LEU A 22 -6.65 -24.74 53.20
N PRO A 23 -7.13 -25.99 53.10
CA PRO A 23 -6.51 -26.99 52.24
C PRO A 23 -6.35 -26.48 50.81
N ARG A 24 -5.33 -26.97 50.11
CA ARG A 24 -5.15 -26.69 48.68
C ARG A 24 -6.37 -27.16 47.91
N ASP A 25 -6.94 -26.25 47.12
CA ASP A 25 -8.07 -26.53 46.23
C ASP A 25 -7.69 -27.62 45.22
N SER A 26 -8.56 -28.63 45.06
CA SER A 26 -8.37 -29.71 44.09
C SER A 26 -9.47 -29.66 43.05
N ALA A 27 -9.11 -29.62 41.76
CA ALA A 27 -10.05 -29.65 40.64
C ALA A 27 -10.72 -31.02 40.42
N SER A 28 -10.87 -31.82 41.48
CA SER A 28 -11.53 -33.12 41.46
C SER A 28 -12.50 -33.26 42.63
N PHE A 29 -13.75 -33.63 42.32
CA PHE A 29 -14.74 -33.90 43.35
C PHE A 29 -14.46 -35.27 43.98
N ALA A 30 -14.42 -35.33 45.31
CA ALA A 30 -14.08 -36.55 46.05
C ALA A 30 -14.99 -37.73 45.70
N PHE A 31 -16.26 -37.48 45.36
CA PHE A 31 -17.21 -38.54 44.98
C PHE A 31 -16.95 -39.13 43.58
N LEU A 32 -16.24 -38.42 42.68
CA LEU A 32 -15.94 -38.89 41.33
C LEU A 32 -14.74 -39.83 41.28
N HIS A 33 -13.77 -39.69 42.20
CA HIS A 33 -12.62 -40.60 42.32
C HIS A 33 -12.99 -42.01 42.79
N LEU A 34 -14.22 -42.22 43.29
CA LEU A 34 -14.67 -43.47 43.90
C LEU A 34 -15.66 -44.26 43.04
N LEU A 35 -15.99 -43.80 41.82
CA LEU A 35 -16.70 -44.59 40.80
C LEU A 35 -15.99 -45.93 40.52
N SER A 36 -14.66 -45.96 40.67
CA SER A 36 -13.82 -47.16 40.57
C SER A 36 -14.02 -48.16 41.72
N SER A 37 -14.33 -47.69 42.94
CA SER A 37 -14.29 -48.53 44.16
C SER A 37 -15.67 -49.01 44.63
N ILE A 38 -16.74 -48.24 44.43
CA ILE A 38 -18.07 -48.54 44.99
C ILE A 38 -18.97 -49.28 43.99
N PHE A 39 -18.77 -49.09 42.68
CA PHE A 39 -19.48 -49.86 41.64
C PHE A 39 -18.76 -51.15 41.22
N GLY A 40 -17.69 -51.53 41.92
CA GLY A 40 -17.08 -52.86 41.83
C GLY A 40 -16.52 -53.20 40.45
N VAL A 41 -15.71 -52.33 39.85
CA VAL A 41 -15.00 -52.63 38.60
C VAL A 41 -13.51 -52.75 38.87
N THR A 42 -13.07 -53.95 39.23
CA THR A 42 -11.67 -54.35 39.05
C THR A 42 -11.48 -54.67 37.57
N GLY A 43 -11.04 -53.72 36.76
CA GLY A 43 -10.85 -53.96 35.33
C GLY A 43 -10.15 -52.82 34.60
N SER A 44 -9.39 -53.19 33.56
CA SER A 44 -8.47 -52.38 32.75
C SER A 44 -9.12 -51.32 31.84
N GLU A 45 -10.22 -50.68 32.26
CA GLU A 45 -10.85 -49.57 31.52
C GLU A 45 -10.30 -48.20 31.99
N PRO A 46 -10.15 -47.20 31.10
CA PRO A 46 -9.59 -45.89 31.42
C PRO A 46 -10.55 -45.04 32.26
N THR A 47 -10.60 -45.35 33.55
CA THR A 47 -11.55 -44.80 34.52
C THR A 47 -11.40 -43.28 34.71
N ASP A 48 -10.18 -42.76 34.53
CA ASP A 48 -9.89 -41.32 34.66
C ASP A 48 -10.52 -40.48 33.54
N LEU A 49 -10.66 -41.03 32.33
CA LEU A 49 -11.28 -40.34 31.19
C LEU A 49 -12.80 -40.22 31.38
N TYR A 50 -13.45 -41.26 31.90
CA TYR A 50 -14.88 -41.22 32.25
C TYR A 50 -15.14 -40.28 33.41
N ALA A 51 -14.26 -40.25 34.41
CA ALA A 51 -14.37 -39.32 35.53
C ALA A 51 -14.29 -37.86 35.05
N LEU A 52 -13.35 -37.53 34.15
CA LEU A 52 -13.22 -36.19 33.58
C LEU A 52 -14.47 -35.77 32.79
N GLU A 53 -14.98 -36.66 31.93
CA GLU A 53 -16.19 -36.42 31.14
C GLU A 53 -17.42 -36.23 32.05
N LEU A 54 -17.56 -37.04 33.10
CA LEU A 54 -18.61 -36.88 34.11
C LEU A 54 -18.50 -35.56 34.87
N THR A 55 -17.30 -35.10 35.23
CA THR A 55 -17.09 -33.79 35.86
C THR A 55 -17.57 -32.65 34.96
N GLN A 56 -17.20 -32.69 33.68
CA GLN A 56 -17.58 -31.66 32.71
C GLN A 56 -19.09 -31.61 32.49
N LEU A 57 -19.75 -32.77 32.40
CA LEU A 57 -21.20 -32.86 32.25
C LEU A 57 -21.92 -32.42 33.53
N ALA A 58 -21.40 -32.76 34.71
CA ALA A 58 -21.97 -32.32 35.99
C ALA A 58 -21.94 -30.80 36.16
N LEU A 59 -20.89 -30.13 35.69
CA LEU A 59 -20.79 -28.65 35.73
C LEU A 59 -21.75 -27.96 34.75
N CYS A 60 -22.12 -28.64 33.67
CA CYS A 60 -23.02 -28.11 32.64
C CYS A 60 -24.49 -28.51 32.82
N SER A 61 -24.76 -29.51 33.66
CA SER A 61 -26.08 -30.10 33.87
C SER A 61 -26.75 -29.56 35.13
N ARG A 62 -27.83 -28.81 34.94
CA ARG A 62 -28.64 -28.33 36.08
C ARG A 62 -29.34 -29.49 36.80
N ALA A 63 -29.78 -30.51 36.06
CA ALA A 63 -30.41 -31.70 36.64
C ALA A 63 -29.42 -32.54 37.47
N ALA A 64 -28.15 -32.62 37.05
CA ALA A 64 -27.11 -33.28 37.82
C ALA A 64 -26.75 -32.48 39.09
N GLN A 65 -26.71 -31.15 39.01
CA GLN A 65 -26.49 -30.27 40.17
C GLN A 65 -27.64 -30.34 41.18
N ASP A 66 -28.89 -30.39 40.71
CA ASP A 66 -30.06 -30.57 41.59
C ASP A 66 -30.06 -31.95 42.27
N ALA A 67 -29.53 -32.98 41.59
CA ALA A 67 -29.36 -34.32 42.15
C ALA A 67 -28.22 -34.39 43.19
N MET A 68 -27.26 -33.46 43.14
CA MET A 68 -26.10 -33.40 44.03
C MET A 68 -25.77 -31.95 44.45
N PRO A 69 -26.44 -31.43 45.49
CA PRO A 69 -26.36 -30.00 45.86
C PRO A 69 -25.01 -29.56 46.43
N ASP A 70 -24.26 -30.48 47.04
CA ASP A 70 -22.92 -30.23 47.58
C ASP A 70 -21.92 -31.22 46.95
N PRO A 71 -21.06 -30.76 46.02
CA PRO A 71 -20.09 -31.59 45.33
C PRO A 71 -18.87 -31.96 46.18
N GLU A 72 -18.69 -31.35 47.37
CA GLU A 72 -17.62 -31.66 48.32
C GLU A 72 -18.07 -32.54 49.49
N ALA A 73 -19.37 -32.87 49.57
CA ALA A 73 -19.93 -33.72 50.61
C ALA A 73 -19.19 -35.07 50.70
N SER A 74 -18.89 -35.51 51.93
CA SER A 74 -18.21 -36.79 52.16
C SER A 74 -19.11 -37.96 51.76
N LEU A 75 -18.50 -39.09 51.34
CA LEU A 75 -19.24 -40.25 50.83
C LEU A 75 -20.34 -40.75 51.78
N ASP A 76 -20.13 -40.64 53.09
CA ASP A 76 -21.06 -41.09 54.12
C ASP A 76 -22.35 -40.24 54.15
N GLN A 77 -22.32 -39.05 53.55
CA GLN A 77 -23.43 -38.11 53.46
C GLN A 77 -24.23 -38.27 52.16
N ILE A 78 -23.71 -38.99 51.16
CA ILE A 78 -24.34 -39.17 49.85
C ILE A 78 -25.06 -40.52 49.78
N THR A 79 -26.40 -40.50 49.72
CA THR A 79 -27.20 -41.72 49.64
C THR A 79 -27.04 -42.45 48.29
N PRO A 80 -27.18 -43.79 48.25
CA PRO A 80 -27.14 -44.56 46.98
C PRO A 80 -28.20 -44.10 45.96
N LEU A 81 -29.35 -43.60 46.44
CA LEU A 81 -30.42 -43.08 45.59
C LEU A 81 -30.02 -41.77 44.90
N GLN A 82 -29.35 -40.86 45.61
CA GLN A 82 -28.82 -39.61 45.03
C GLN A 82 -27.77 -39.90 43.96
N ARG A 83 -26.88 -40.87 44.20
CA ARG A 83 -25.87 -41.30 43.20
C ARG A 83 -26.52 -41.86 41.93
N ARG A 84 -27.53 -42.71 42.08
CA ARG A 84 -28.26 -43.28 40.93
C ARG A 84 -29.02 -42.21 40.15
N ARG A 85 -29.63 -41.23 40.84
CA ARG A 85 -30.30 -40.08 40.19
C ARG A 85 -29.32 -39.19 39.42
N PHE A 86 -28.15 -38.94 39.99
CA PHE A 86 -27.10 -38.17 39.32
C PHE A 86 -26.62 -38.85 38.02
N LEU A 87 -26.32 -40.15 38.08
CA LEU A 87 -25.89 -40.90 36.89
C LEU A 87 -27.00 -41.04 35.83
N GLN A 88 -28.25 -41.19 36.26
CA GLN A 88 -29.40 -41.22 35.35
C GLN A 88 -29.62 -39.84 34.69
N ALA A 89 -29.51 -38.75 35.45
CA ALA A 89 -29.64 -37.39 34.90
C ALA A 89 -28.60 -37.12 33.81
N ILE A 90 -27.35 -37.56 34.01
CA ILE A 90 -26.30 -37.43 32.99
C ILE A 90 -26.57 -38.31 31.77
N LEU A 91 -27.08 -39.54 31.97
CA LEU A 91 -27.42 -40.43 30.86
C LEU A 91 -28.58 -39.87 30.01
N ASP A 92 -29.59 -39.29 30.66
CA ASP A 92 -30.79 -38.74 30.02
C ASP A 92 -30.50 -37.48 29.18
N GLU A 93 -29.41 -36.76 29.46
CA GLU A 93 -29.01 -35.60 28.66
C GLU A 93 -28.52 -35.95 27.25
N GLY A 94 -28.17 -37.22 26.99
CA GLY A 94 -27.77 -37.71 25.67
C GLY A 94 -26.42 -37.20 25.16
N LYS A 95 -25.75 -36.31 25.90
CA LYS A 95 -24.47 -35.66 25.54
C LYS A 95 -23.22 -36.50 25.88
N THR A 96 -23.40 -37.71 26.42
CA THR A 96 -22.29 -38.60 26.76
C THR A 96 -21.65 -39.22 25.51
N SER A 97 -20.35 -39.48 25.57
CA SER A 97 -19.62 -40.31 24.62
C SER A 97 -20.25 -41.72 24.56
N ARG A 98 -20.04 -42.45 23.45
CA ARG A 98 -20.55 -43.82 23.33
C ARG A 98 -20.03 -44.73 24.44
N ALA A 99 -18.74 -44.60 24.75
CA ALA A 99 -18.09 -45.36 25.82
C ALA A 99 -18.69 -45.05 27.21
N LEU A 100 -18.88 -43.77 27.55
CA LEU A 100 -19.50 -43.38 28.82
C LEU A 100 -20.98 -43.80 28.87
N ARG A 101 -21.72 -43.70 27.75
CA ARG A 101 -23.12 -44.15 27.67
C ARG A 101 -23.25 -45.63 27.96
N ASP A 102 -22.41 -46.46 27.33
CA ASP A 102 -22.42 -47.91 27.52
C ASP A 102 -22.00 -48.30 28.94
N TYR A 103 -21.05 -47.57 29.53
CA TYR A 103 -20.65 -47.73 30.93
C TYR A 103 -21.79 -47.39 31.90
N LEU A 104 -22.45 -46.23 31.74
CA LEU A 104 -23.57 -45.80 32.58
C LEU A 104 -24.78 -46.73 32.44
N SER A 105 -25.08 -47.18 31.23
CA SER A 105 -26.19 -48.10 30.95
C SER A 105 -25.98 -49.46 31.64
N ARG A 106 -24.75 -50.00 31.57
CA ARG A 106 -24.34 -51.20 32.34
C ARG A 106 -24.49 -50.98 33.84
N THR A 107 -23.99 -49.85 34.35
CA THR A 107 -23.97 -49.52 35.79
C THR A 107 -25.37 -49.29 36.36
N LEU A 108 -26.30 -48.76 35.57
CA LEU A 108 -27.69 -48.53 35.97
C LEU A 108 -28.57 -49.79 35.87
N GLY A 109 -28.02 -50.89 35.35
CA GLY A 109 -28.70 -52.18 35.21
C GLY A 109 -29.61 -52.26 33.99
N GLN A 110 -29.39 -51.42 32.96
CA GLN A 110 -30.10 -51.49 31.69
C GLN A 110 -29.31 -52.38 30.73
N GLY A 111 -29.53 -53.70 30.75
CA GLY A 111 -28.86 -54.60 29.79
C GLY A 111 -29.48 -55.99 29.64
N GLY A 112 -29.88 -56.33 28.42
CA GLY A 112 -30.13 -57.68 27.90
C GLY A 112 -29.80 -57.72 26.39
N VAL A 113 -28.61 -58.18 25.96
CA VAL A 113 -28.21 -59.52 25.40
C VAL A 113 -28.69 -59.74 23.94
N ALA A 114 -27.94 -60.21 22.91
CA ALA A 114 -26.52 -60.44 22.50
C ALA A 114 -26.60 -60.82 20.98
N THR A 115 -25.61 -60.75 20.06
CA THR A 115 -24.34 -61.52 19.90
C THR A 115 -23.61 -60.96 18.66
N ALA A 116 -22.39 -60.41 18.74
CA ALA A 116 -21.06 -61.02 18.65
C ALA A 116 -20.66 -61.61 17.26
N THR A 117 -19.68 -60.97 16.58
CA THR A 117 -18.50 -61.65 15.99
C THR A 117 -17.38 -60.65 15.64
N LEU A 118 -16.15 -61.15 15.79
CA LEU A 118 -14.85 -60.47 15.83
C LEU A 118 -14.37 -59.92 14.47
N SER A 119 -13.45 -58.95 14.49
CA SER A 119 -12.43 -58.83 13.45
C SER A 119 -11.19 -58.07 13.95
N PRO A 120 -10.02 -58.72 13.96
CA PRO A 120 -8.74 -58.06 13.72
C PRO A 120 -8.24 -58.37 12.30
N GLN A 121 -7.50 -57.39 11.76
CA GLN A 121 -6.52 -57.48 10.67
C GLN A 121 -6.99 -57.64 9.20
N ALA A 122 -6.74 -56.54 8.48
CA ALA A 122 -5.90 -56.43 7.27
C ALA A 122 -6.16 -57.31 6.02
N ARG A 123 -6.21 -56.59 4.88
CA ARG A 123 -5.96 -56.97 3.46
C ARG A 123 -6.91 -57.98 2.80
N ALA A 124 -7.58 -57.54 1.75
CA ALA A 124 -7.64 -58.18 0.41
C ALA A 124 -8.70 -57.51 -0.52
N PRO A 125 -8.65 -57.71 -1.85
CA PRO A 125 -9.15 -56.79 -2.86
C PRO A 125 -10.59 -57.07 -3.36
N THR A 126 -11.14 -56.03 -4.00
CA THR A 126 -12.17 -55.94 -5.04
C THR A 126 -12.98 -57.20 -5.43
N ARG A 127 -14.32 -57.15 -5.27
CA ARG A 127 -15.30 -57.13 -6.37
C ARG A 127 -16.76 -57.09 -5.88
N VAL A 128 -17.57 -56.48 -6.72
CA VAL A 128 -18.96 -56.01 -6.59
C VAL A 128 -19.97 -57.16 -6.50
N ALA A 129 -21.03 -56.98 -5.69
CA ALA A 129 -22.36 -57.52 -5.95
C ALA A 129 -23.40 -56.46 -5.57
N LEU A 130 -24.26 -56.12 -6.53
CA LEU A 130 -25.45 -55.28 -6.40
C LEU A 130 -26.59 -56.07 -5.73
N GLU A 131 -27.64 -55.32 -5.35
CA GLU A 131 -28.97 -55.69 -4.80
C GLU A 131 -29.08 -55.48 -3.27
N ALA A 132 -30.09 -54.81 -2.71
CA ALA A 132 -31.35 -54.29 -3.23
C ALA A 132 -31.77 -53.02 -2.47
N ALA A 133 -32.45 -52.14 -3.20
CA ALA A 133 -33.14 -50.96 -2.71
C ALA A 133 -34.43 -51.35 -1.97
N ASP A 134 -34.66 -50.80 -0.77
CA ASP A 134 -35.97 -50.34 -0.26
C ASP A 134 -35.91 -49.95 1.23
N ALA A 135 -35.09 -48.95 1.54
CA ALA A 135 -35.31 -48.12 2.71
C ALA A 135 -35.28 -46.67 2.22
N ALA A 136 -36.46 -46.04 2.16
CA ALA A 136 -36.54 -44.62 1.87
C ALA A 136 -35.65 -43.88 2.88
N PRO A 137 -34.59 -43.18 2.43
CA PRO A 137 -33.74 -42.45 3.36
C PRO A 137 -34.62 -41.41 4.05
N ALA A 138 -34.51 -41.32 5.39
CA ALA A 138 -35.02 -40.17 6.13
C ALA A 138 -34.65 -38.90 5.35
N PRO A 139 -35.55 -37.90 5.24
CA PRO A 139 -35.26 -36.72 4.43
C PRO A 139 -33.98 -36.10 4.96
N ILE A 140 -32.88 -36.38 4.26
CA ILE A 140 -31.64 -35.63 4.39
C ILE A 140 -32.12 -34.24 4.08
N ASP A 141 -31.98 -33.33 5.04
CA ASP A 141 -32.15 -31.91 4.73
C ASP A 141 -31.08 -31.59 3.69
N PHE A 142 -31.43 -31.76 2.40
CA PHE A 142 -30.53 -31.63 1.27
C PHE A 142 -29.91 -30.23 1.27
N ALA A 143 -30.58 -29.26 1.91
CA ALA A 143 -30.06 -27.93 2.14
C ALA A 143 -28.86 -27.90 3.10
N ALA A 144 -28.80 -28.77 4.12
CA ALA A 144 -27.65 -28.90 5.01
C ALA A 144 -26.51 -29.69 4.34
N ALA A 145 -26.82 -30.71 3.54
CA ALA A 145 -25.82 -31.48 2.78
C ALA A 145 -25.09 -30.63 1.71
N TRP A 146 -25.71 -29.55 1.22
CA TRP A 146 -25.12 -28.62 0.27
C TRP A 146 -24.41 -27.41 0.91
N ARG A 147 -24.31 -27.36 2.25
CA ARG A 147 -23.61 -26.30 2.98
C ARG A 147 -22.28 -26.83 3.53
N GLN A 148 -21.19 -26.51 2.85
CA GLN A 148 -19.84 -26.75 3.36
C GLN A 148 -19.17 -25.41 3.68
N ILE A 149 -18.59 -25.28 4.88
CA ILE A 149 -17.71 -24.17 5.21
C ILE A 149 -16.39 -24.42 4.47
N LEU A 150 -16.21 -23.77 3.33
CA LEU A 150 -14.93 -23.78 2.62
C LEU A 150 -14.05 -22.67 3.20
N PRO A 151 -12.79 -22.96 3.56
CA PRO A 151 -11.87 -21.90 3.97
C PRO A 151 -11.68 -20.92 2.82
N PRO A 152 -11.81 -19.60 3.04
CA PRO A 152 -11.52 -18.63 1.99
C PRO A 152 -10.02 -18.70 1.64
N PRO A 153 -9.64 -18.38 0.39
CA PRO A 153 -8.23 -18.23 0.03
C PRO A 153 -7.60 -17.13 0.90
N PRO A 154 -6.29 -17.24 1.21
CA PRO A 154 -5.60 -16.22 1.99
C PRO A 154 -5.69 -14.86 1.27
N ALA A 155 -5.86 -13.78 2.04
CA ALA A 155 -5.96 -12.43 1.47
C ALA A 155 -4.59 -11.88 1.03
N SER A 156 -3.52 -12.30 1.70
CA SER A 156 -2.15 -11.89 1.47
C SER A 156 -1.19 -13.05 1.71
N ARG A 157 -0.01 -12.96 1.11
CA ARG A 157 1.17 -13.76 1.45
C ARG A 157 2.18 -12.87 2.15
N ARG A 158 2.91 -13.43 3.10
CA ARG A 158 3.95 -12.72 3.85
C ARG A 158 5.30 -13.05 3.26
N LEU A 159 6.14 -12.05 3.02
CA LEU A 159 7.47 -12.19 2.45
C LEU A 159 8.48 -11.40 3.28
N ARG A 160 9.58 -12.05 3.66
CA ARG A 160 10.72 -11.41 4.31
C ARG A 160 11.53 -10.59 3.31
N ILE A 161 11.97 -9.42 3.74
CA ILE A 161 12.76 -8.46 2.98
C ILE A 161 13.87 -7.90 3.86
N PHE A 162 14.87 -7.26 3.25
CA PHE A 162 15.74 -6.36 3.99
C PHE A 162 14.99 -5.07 4.32
N ALA A 163 14.99 -4.70 5.59
CA ALA A 163 14.42 -3.44 6.08
C ALA A 163 15.37 -2.28 5.79
N THR A 164 16.68 -2.49 5.99
CA THR A 164 17.75 -1.52 5.73
C THR A 164 18.77 -2.10 4.74
N ASP A 165 19.82 -1.37 4.38
CA ASP A 165 20.87 -1.91 3.51
C ASP A 165 21.50 -3.19 4.12
N PRO A 166 21.70 -4.28 3.35
CA PRO A 166 22.39 -5.48 3.82
C PRO A 166 23.74 -5.22 4.53
N GLY A 167 24.46 -4.17 4.16
CA GLY A 167 25.69 -3.75 4.83
C GLY A 167 25.52 -3.50 6.34
N ALA A 168 24.31 -3.09 6.78
CA ALA A 168 23.96 -2.90 8.18
C ALA A 168 23.76 -4.22 8.95
N SER A 169 23.67 -5.38 8.29
CA SER A 169 23.58 -6.70 8.96
C SER A 169 24.86 -7.11 9.71
N LYS A 170 25.95 -6.38 9.53
CA LYS A 170 27.27 -6.75 10.07
C LYS A 170 27.49 -6.33 11.52
N GLU A 171 26.73 -5.36 12.02
CA GLU A 171 26.82 -4.95 13.43
C GLU A 171 25.74 -5.68 14.24
N LEU A 172 26.14 -6.29 15.37
CA LEU A 172 25.24 -7.08 16.22
C LEU A 172 24.02 -6.26 16.70
N ASN A 173 24.20 -4.96 16.89
CA ASN A 173 23.15 -4.05 17.36
C ASN A 173 22.09 -3.75 16.28
N THR A 174 22.39 -3.96 14.99
CA THR A 174 21.50 -3.66 13.86
C THR A 174 21.06 -4.93 13.11
N ALA A 175 21.74 -6.06 13.31
CA ALA A 175 21.42 -7.35 12.66
C ALA A 175 19.97 -7.80 12.85
N PHE A 176 19.38 -7.59 14.04
CA PHE A 176 18.00 -7.97 14.33
C PHE A 176 16.94 -7.00 13.78
N ILE A 177 17.37 -5.83 13.30
CA ILE A 177 16.49 -4.77 12.79
C ILE A 177 16.50 -4.74 11.25
N ASN A 178 17.46 -5.43 10.63
CA ASN A 178 17.61 -5.43 9.18
C ASN A 178 16.61 -6.33 8.45
N GLU A 179 15.77 -7.07 9.15
CA GLU A 179 14.76 -7.92 8.54
C GLU A 179 13.36 -7.36 8.80
N ALA A 180 12.57 -7.23 7.73
CA ALA A 180 11.14 -6.90 7.83
C ALA A 180 10.32 -7.95 7.09
N THR A 181 9.07 -8.14 7.54
CA THR A 181 8.10 -8.98 6.83
C THR A 181 7.01 -8.10 6.24
N VAL A 182 6.75 -8.24 4.94
CA VAL A 182 5.73 -7.46 4.24
C VAL A 182 4.60 -8.35 3.73
N GLU A 183 3.39 -7.81 3.76
CA GLU A 183 2.22 -8.46 3.18
C GLU A 183 2.06 -8.07 1.71
N VAL A 184 2.09 -9.08 0.84
CA VAL A 184 1.81 -8.96 -0.58
C VAL A 184 0.40 -9.51 -0.84
N PRO A 185 -0.49 -8.79 -1.55
CA PRO A 185 -1.82 -9.28 -1.87
C PRO A 185 -1.77 -10.65 -2.56
N TRP A 186 -2.70 -11.54 -2.19
CA TRP A 186 -2.87 -12.80 -2.89
C TRP A 186 -3.54 -12.55 -4.25
N GLU A 187 -2.76 -12.65 -5.33
CA GLU A 187 -3.25 -12.41 -6.68
C GLU A 187 -4.04 -13.60 -7.19
N ALA A 188 -5.37 -13.45 -7.28
CA ALA A 188 -6.29 -14.43 -7.85
C ALA A 188 -7.05 -13.83 -9.04
N ALA A 189 -7.39 -14.68 -10.01
CA ALA A 189 -8.31 -14.35 -11.10
C ALA A 189 -9.56 -15.24 -11.04
N ARG A 190 -10.63 -14.83 -11.74
CA ARG A 190 -11.89 -15.59 -11.79
C ARG A 190 -11.70 -17.05 -12.22
N SER A 191 -10.71 -17.34 -13.05
CA SER A 191 -10.40 -18.68 -13.56
C SER A 191 -9.26 -19.40 -12.84
N LYS A 192 -8.53 -18.72 -11.95
CA LYS A 192 -7.33 -19.28 -11.29
C LYS A 192 -7.18 -18.70 -9.88
N GLU A 193 -7.21 -19.57 -8.87
CA GLU A 193 -7.12 -19.19 -7.45
C GLU A 193 -5.79 -18.53 -7.07
N ASN A 194 -4.73 -18.75 -7.86
CA ASN A 194 -3.42 -18.14 -7.67
C ASN A 194 -2.75 -17.88 -9.02
N LEU A 195 -2.59 -16.61 -9.37
CA LEU A 195 -1.96 -16.19 -10.62
C LEU A 195 -0.45 -16.43 -10.62
N LEU A 196 0.20 -16.27 -9.46
CA LEU A 196 1.64 -16.22 -9.33
C LEU A 196 2.30 -17.50 -9.85
N THR A 197 3.33 -17.37 -10.68
CA THR A 197 4.20 -18.49 -11.12
C THR A 197 5.66 -18.20 -10.76
N PRO A 198 6.58 -19.19 -10.80
CA PRO A 198 7.99 -18.97 -10.49
C PRO A 198 8.62 -17.84 -11.31
N GLY A 199 9.59 -17.14 -10.72
CA GLY A 199 10.23 -15.95 -11.31
C GLY A 199 9.31 -14.75 -11.15
N PRO A 200 8.87 -14.51 -9.90
CA PRO A 200 7.49 -14.28 -9.52
C PRO A 200 6.74 -13.45 -10.56
N VAL A 201 5.88 -14.15 -11.32
CA VAL A 201 5.09 -13.55 -12.40
C VAL A 201 3.64 -13.42 -11.94
N GLY A 202 3.26 -12.20 -11.57
CA GLY A 202 1.94 -11.84 -11.05
C GLY A 202 1.02 -11.19 -12.08
N GLU A 203 0.04 -10.42 -11.61
CA GLU A 203 -0.77 -9.53 -12.45
C GLU A 203 0.00 -8.25 -12.80
N TYR A 204 0.82 -7.74 -11.88
CA TYR A 204 1.52 -6.45 -12.03
C TYR A 204 2.95 -6.56 -12.52
N LEU A 205 3.66 -7.59 -12.07
CA LEU A 205 5.11 -7.69 -12.17
C LEU A 205 5.52 -9.02 -12.77
N GLU A 206 6.67 -9.00 -13.44
CA GLU A 206 7.38 -10.18 -13.96
C GLU A 206 8.85 -10.02 -13.59
N VAL A 207 9.40 -10.95 -12.79
CA VAL A 207 10.81 -10.91 -12.41
C VAL A 207 11.61 -11.79 -13.37
N VAL A 208 12.52 -11.16 -14.10
CA VAL A 208 13.38 -11.83 -15.08
C VAL A 208 14.83 -11.66 -14.63
N ASP A 209 15.40 -12.72 -14.08
CA ASP A 209 16.73 -12.67 -13.48
C ASP A 209 17.80 -13.21 -14.43
N VAL A 210 18.19 -12.34 -15.37
CA VAL A 210 19.27 -12.58 -16.33
C VAL A 210 20.38 -11.58 -16.00
N ASP A 211 21.62 -12.07 -15.90
CA ASP A 211 22.82 -11.25 -15.75
C ASP A 211 23.62 -11.27 -17.07
N PRO A 212 23.48 -10.22 -17.91
CA PRO A 212 24.21 -10.14 -19.16
C PRO A 212 25.73 -10.03 -18.96
N ALA A 213 26.18 -9.40 -17.86
CA ALA A 213 27.59 -9.19 -17.60
C ALA A 213 28.32 -10.48 -17.22
N SER A 214 27.62 -11.40 -16.56
CA SER A 214 28.11 -12.74 -16.22
C SER A 214 27.67 -13.83 -17.20
N ALA A 215 26.88 -13.47 -18.23
CA ALA A 215 26.26 -14.39 -19.19
C ALA A 215 25.52 -15.56 -18.54
N CYS A 216 24.80 -15.30 -17.44
CA CYS A 216 24.08 -16.31 -16.69
C CYS A 216 22.59 -15.95 -16.50
N VAL A 217 21.79 -16.98 -16.22
CA VAL A 217 20.38 -16.87 -15.89
C VAL A 217 20.20 -17.56 -14.54
N TYR A 218 19.59 -16.88 -13.58
CA TYR A 218 19.36 -17.43 -12.25
C TYR A 218 18.02 -18.17 -12.19
N ASP A 219 17.98 -19.25 -11.41
CA ASP A 219 16.77 -20.04 -11.28
C ASP A 219 15.63 -19.20 -10.66
N PRO A 220 14.41 -19.27 -11.23
CA PRO A 220 13.27 -18.51 -10.76
C PRO A 220 12.80 -18.97 -9.38
N VAL A 221 12.59 -18.04 -8.44
CA VAL A 221 12.02 -18.37 -7.12
C VAL A 221 10.53 -18.73 -7.24
N ASP A 222 10.13 -19.84 -6.63
CA ASP A 222 8.72 -20.26 -6.54
C ASP A 222 8.10 -19.89 -5.19
N LEU A 223 7.50 -18.70 -5.11
CA LEU A 223 6.83 -18.20 -3.90
C LEU A 223 5.53 -18.96 -3.55
N ASN A 224 5.15 -19.98 -4.31
CA ASN A 224 4.04 -20.88 -3.97
C ASN A 224 4.51 -22.21 -3.36
N ASN A 225 5.82 -22.42 -3.26
CA ASN A 225 6.37 -23.59 -2.60
C ASN A 225 5.86 -23.66 -1.14
N PRO A 226 5.28 -24.80 -0.69
CA PRO A 226 4.74 -24.94 0.66
C PRO A 226 5.73 -24.58 1.77
N TYR A 227 7.02 -24.85 1.58
CA TYR A 227 8.05 -24.50 2.56
C TYR A 227 8.27 -22.99 2.66
N LEU A 228 8.23 -22.28 1.53
CA LEU A 228 8.37 -20.82 1.52
C LEU A 228 7.10 -20.15 2.07
N LEU A 229 5.91 -20.66 1.75
CA LEU A 229 4.65 -20.16 2.32
C LEU A 229 4.60 -20.31 3.85
N ALA A 230 5.16 -21.39 4.39
CA ALA A 230 5.22 -21.62 5.84
C ALA A 230 6.29 -20.77 6.57
N GLN A 231 7.24 -20.17 5.83
CA GLN A 231 8.38 -19.42 6.39
C GLN A 231 8.36 -17.93 6.06
N ASP A 232 7.22 -17.41 5.61
CA ASP A 232 7.11 -16.03 5.11
C ASP A 232 8.15 -15.73 4.00
N GLY A 233 8.39 -16.66 3.09
CA GLY A 233 9.39 -16.57 2.02
C GLY A 233 10.81 -17.01 2.42
N LEU A 234 11.77 -16.73 1.54
CA LEU A 234 13.20 -16.94 1.75
C LEU A 234 13.73 -15.99 2.85
N SER A 235 14.67 -16.47 3.66
CA SER A 235 15.41 -15.63 4.60
C SER A 235 16.26 -14.60 3.84
N PRO A 236 16.40 -13.36 4.36
CA PRO A 236 17.27 -12.36 3.77
C PRO A 236 18.70 -12.84 3.55
N SER A 237 19.22 -12.63 2.34
CA SER A 237 20.53 -13.12 1.92
C SER A 237 21.11 -12.29 0.79
N GLU A 238 22.36 -11.85 0.95
CA GLU A 238 23.14 -11.16 -0.10
C GLU A 238 23.69 -12.10 -1.18
N GLY A 239 23.79 -13.40 -0.87
CA GLY A 239 24.42 -14.39 -1.73
C GLY A 239 23.43 -15.27 -2.52
N ASN A 240 22.13 -15.11 -2.28
CA ASN A 240 21.09 -15.92 -2.92
C ASN A 240 20.30 -15.10 -3.95
N PRO A 241 20.52 -15.30 -5.26
CA PRO A 241 19.79 -14.61 -6.33
C PRO A 241 18.27 -14.78 -6.25
N GLN A 242 17.78 -15.93 -5.77
CA GLN A 242 16.34 -16.14 -5.57
C GLN A 242 15.75 -15.22 -4.50
N PHE A 243 16.54 -14.86 -3.48
CA PHE A 243 16.12 -13.85 -2.51
C PHE A 243 16.08 -12.46 -3.15
N HIS A 244 17.00 -12.12 -4.06
CA HIS A 244 16.98 -10.83 -4.77
C HIS A 244 15.70 -10.69 -5.58
N GLN A 245 15.24 -11.77 -6.24
CA GLN A 245 13.95 -11.83 -6.91
C GLN A 245 12.77 -11.61 -5.96
N GLN A 246 12.78 -12.26 -4.79
CA GLN A 246 11.76 -12.05 -3.75
C GLN A 246 11.74 -10.60 -3.25
N MET A 247 12.92 -10.02 -3.01
CA MET A 247 13.10 -8.67 -2.50
C MET A 247 12.48 -7.64 -3.45
N VAL A 248 12.90 -7.63 -4.71
CA VAL A 248 12.38 -6.66 -5.69
C VAL A 248 10.88 -6.82 -5.90
N TYR A 249 10.38 -8.05 -5.91
CA TYR A 249 8.96 -8.35 -6.08
C TYR A 249 8.12 -7.85 -4.90
N ALA A 250 8.54 -8.19 -3.67
CA ALA A 250 7.81 -7.88 -2.45
C ALA A 250 7.71 -6.36 -2.23
N VAL A 251 8.83 -5.64 -2.42
CA VAL A 251 8.87 -4.19 -2.24
C VAL A 251 8.06 -3.48 -3.33
N ALA A 252 8.24 -3.85 -4.60
CA ALA A 252 7.47 -3.24 -5.69
C ALA A 252 5.95 -3.48 -5.54
N MET A 253 5.52 -4.68 -5.14
CA MET A 253 4.10 -4.96 -4.87
C MET A 253 3.56 -4.16 -3.69
N ARG A 254 4.35 -3.93 -2.64
CA ARG A 254 3.98 -3.06 -1.52
C ARG A 254 3.78 -1.61 -1.99
N THR A 255 4.70 -1.10 -2.80
CA THR A 255 4.61 0.25 -3.39
C THR A 255 3.34 0.39 -4.23
N ILE A 256 3.08 -0.57 -5.14
CA ILE A 256 1.84 -0.61 -5.93
C ILE A 256 0.61 -0.59 -5.02
N ARG A 257 0.59 -1.42 -3.97
CA ARG A 257 -0.54 -1.51 -3.05
C ARG A 257 -0.80 -0.17 -2.34
N ASN A 258 0.24 0.54 -1.94
CA ASN A 258 0.12 1.87 -1.34
C ASN A 258 -0.53 2.87 -2.32
N PHE A 259 -0.16 2.82 -3.60
CA PHE A 259 -0.80 3.64 -4.63
C PHE A 259 -2.28 3.31 -4.83
N GLU A 260 -2.63 2.03 -4.90
CA GLU A 260 -4.03 1.62 -5.08
C GLU A 260 -4.92 2.03 -3.92
N ILE A 261 -4.41 1.90 -2.68
CA ILE A 261 -5.11 2.34 -1.47
C ILE A 261 -5.29 3.87 -1.47
N ALA A 262 -4.24 4.62 -1.81
CA ALA A 262 -4.28 6.08 -1.77
C ALA A 262 -5.17 6.69 -2.86
N LEU A 263 -5.11 6.15 -4.08
CA LEU A 263 -5.88 6.62 -5.24
C LEU A 263 -7.31 6.06 -5.26
N GLY A 264 -7.55 4.92 -4.64
CA GLY A 264 -8.87 4.28 -4.62
C GLY A 264 -9.24 3.58 -5.92
N ARG A 265 -8.23 3.11 -6.67
CA ARG A 265 -8.38 2.43 -7.97
C ARG A 265 -7.14 1.59 -8.29
N ARG A 266 -7.24 0.73 -9.30
CA ARG A 266 -6.12 -0.06 -9.80
C ARG A 266 -5.06 0.81 -10.46
N ALA A 267 -3.78 0.51 -10.19
CA ALA A 267 -2.66 1.17 -10.85
C ALA A 267 -2.50 0.64 -12.29
N LEU A 268 -2.21 1.53 -13.23
CA LEU A 268 -1.96 1.19 -14.63
C LEU A 268 -0.54 1.59 -15.00
N TRP A 269 0.13 0.75 -15.78
CA TRP A 269 1.43 1.08 -16.36
C TRP A 269 1.27 1.99 -17.57
N ALA A 270 2.31 2.76 -17.87
CA ALA A 270 2.35 3.58 -19.07
C ALA A 270 2.21 2.72 -20.33
N GLU A 271 1.27 3.09 -21.20
CA GLU A 271 1.00 2.36 -22.45
C GLU A 271 2.23 2.34 -23.36
N ARG A 272 2.34 1.29 -24.18
CA ARG A 272 3.38 1.19 -25.22
C ARG A 272 2.81 1.65 -26.55
N GLU A 273 3.56 2.48 -27.28
CA GLU A 273 3.22 2.80 -28.66
C GLU A 273 3.71 1.68 -29.58
N VAL A 274 2.80 1.14 -30.38
CA VAL A 274 3.07 0.03 -31.29
C VAL A 274 2.68 0.50 -32.70
N PRO A 275 3.53 0.31 -33.73
CA PRO A 275 3.15 0.61 -35.09
C PRO A 275 1.97 -0.27 -35.49
N VAL A 276 0.89 0.33 -36.01
CA VAL A 276 -0.20 -0.42 -36.63
C VAL A 276 0.36 -0.98 -37.93
N ALA A 277 0.35 -2.31 -38.08
CA ALA A 277 0.61 -2.93 -39.36
C ALA A 277 -0.45 -2.39 -40.34
N ALA A 278 -0.06 -1.45 -41.20
CA ALA A 278 -0.91 -0.97 -42.25
C ALA A 278 -1.22 -2.18 -43.15
N ASN A 279 -2.49 -2.44 -43.42
CA ASN A 279 -2.83 -3.15 -44.65
C ASN A 279 -2.15 -2.36 -45.77
N LEU A 280 -1.24 -3.02 -46.49
CA LEU A 280 -0.29 -2.43 -47.45
C LEU A 280 -0.93 -1.57 -48.56
N GLU A 281 -2.26 -1.53 -48.66
CA GLU A 281 -3.00 -0.82 -49.71
C GLU A 281 -3.47 0.60 -49.31
N SER A 282 -3.31 1.02 -48.05
CA SER A 282 -3.80 2.34 -47.58
C SER A 282 -2.72 3.25 -46.98
N ALA A 283 -1.45 2.86 -47.08
CA ALA A 283 -0.31 3.58 -46.53
C ALA A 283 0.16 4.78 -47.39
N GLU A 284 -0.34 4.94 -48.62
CA GLU A 284 0.17 5.97 -49.55
C GLU A 284 -0.51 7.34 -49.45
N ALA A 285 -1.59 7.49 -48.67
CA ALA A 285 -2.36 8.74 -48.63
C ALA A 285 -2.12 9.64 -47.40
N ASP A 286 -1.66 9.08 -46.27
CA ASP A 286 -1.35 9.83 -45.03
C ASP A 286 0.07 9.44 -44.59
N GLY A 287 1.07 10.26 -44.90
CA GLY A 287 2.51 10.00 -44.73
C GLY A 287 3.00 9.90 -43.29
N GLY A 288 2.51 8.92 -42.52
CA GLY A 288 3.02 8.56 -41.20
C GLY A 288 2.57 7.18 -40.76
N ALA A 289 3.49 6.38 -40.22
CA ALA A 289 3.15 5.10 -39.61
C ALA A 289 2.15 5.35 -38.46
N ARG A 290 0.90 4.93 -38.63
CA ARG A 290 -0.14 5.09 -37.61
C ARG A 290 0.25 4.23 -36.41
N THR A 291 0.53 4.83 -35.26
CA THR A 291 0.81 4.09 -34.02
C THR A 291 -0.47 3.89 -33.21
N THR A 292 -0.59 2.75 -32.54
CA THR A 292 -1.65 2.46 -31.58
C THR A 292 -1.08 2.25 -30.20
N ARG A 293 -1.86 2.56 -29.18
CA ARG A 293 -1.45 2.40 -27.79
C ARG A 293 -1.89 1.04 -27.26
N ALA A 294 -0.92 0.24 -26.84
CA ALA A 294 -1.10 -1.09 -26.30
C ALA A 294 -1.02 -1.08 -24.77
N PHE A 295 -1.91 -1.87 -24.15
CA PHE A 295 -1.90 -2.11 -22.71
C PHE A 295 -0.64 -2.86 -22.28
N VAL A 296 -0.01 -2.39 -21.22
CA VAL A 296 1.12 -3.08 -20.57
C VAL A 296 0.57 -3.81 -19.34
N ARG A 297 0.55 -5.14 -19.42
CA ARG A 297 0.10 -6.00 -18.32
C ARG A 297 1.09 -5.93 -17.15
N ARG A 298 2.35 -6.23 -17.42
CA ARG A 298 3.39 -6.39 -16.39
C ARG A 298 4.55 -5.44 -16.60
N LEU A 299 5.06 -4.89 -15.51
CA LEU A 299 6.36 -4.22 -15.45
C LEU A 299 7.43 -5.30 -15.21
N ARG A 300 8.52 -5.27 -15.97
CA ARG A 300 9.61 -6.24 -15.81
C ARG A 300 10.62 -5.77 -14.78
N LEU A 301 11.07 -6.66 -13.91
CA LEU A 301 12.10 -6.39 -12.93
C LEU A 301 13.33 -7.24 -13.23
N TYR A 302 14.49 -6.61 -13.35
CA TYR A 302 15.77 -7.28 -13.60
C TYR A 302 16.73 -7.03 -12.44
N PRO A 303 16.81 -7.95 -11.44
CA PRO A 303 17.65 -7.78 -10.25
C PRO A 303 19.15 -7.63 -10.55
N HIS A 304 19.64 -8.25 -11.62
CA HIS A 304 21.05 -8.24 -12.02
C HIS A 304 21.24 -7.70 -13.45
N ALA A 305 20.61 -6.56 -13.76
CA ALA A 305 20.54 -6.03 -15.12
C ALA A 305 21.87 -5.49 -15.67
N LEU A 306 22.67 -4.87 -14.80
CA LEU A 306 23.90 -4.16 -15.17
C LEU A 306 24.98 -4.27 -14.10
N ARG A 307 26.24 -4.22 -14.51
CA ARG A 307 27.40 -4.13 -13.61
C ARG A 307 27.89 -2.68 -13.51
N GLU A 308 27.05 -1.83 -12.94
CA GLU A 308 27.29 -0.41 -12.73
C GLU A 308 26.68 -0.02 -11.39
N ALA A 309 27.24 1.01 -10.74
CA ALA A 309 26.63 1.66 -9.60
C ALA A 309 25.44 2.50 -10.08
N ASN A 310 24.36 1.83 -10.46
CA ASN A 310 23.12 2.46 -10.90
C ASN A 310 21.91 1.52 -10.77
N ALA A 311 20.73 2.11 -10.63
CA ALA A 311 19.44 1.46 -10.82
C ALA A 311 18.50 2.47 -11.45
N TYR A 312 17.67 2.08 -12.41
CA TYR A 312 16.76 3.03 -13.07
C TYR A 312 15.52 2.36 -13.66
N TYR A 313 14.42 3.11 -13.74
CA TYR A 313 13.27 2.81 -14.58
C TYR A 313 13.56 3.16 -16.05
N SER A 314 13.32 2.20 -16.95
CA SER A 314 13.35 2.39 -18.41
C SER A 314 11.93 2.56 -18.96
N PRO A 315 11.54 3.76 -19.44
CA PRO A 315 10.24 3.99 -20.06
C PRO A 315 10.03 3.17 -21.33
N ASP A 316 11.05 3.07 -22.19
CA ASP A 316 10.98 2.34 -23.45
C ASP A 316 10.72 0.83 -23.22
N LYS A 317 11.54 0.22 -22.36
CA LYS A 317 11.42 -1.22 -22.05
C LYS A 317 10.25 -1.54 -21.14
N ARG A 318 9.72 -0.54 -20.41
CA ARG A 318 8.77 -0.71 -19.29
C ARG A 318 9.35 -1.70 -18.27
N ALA A 319 10.54 -1.39 -17.78
CA ALA A 319 11.31 -2.26 -16.90
C ALA A 319 12.10 -1.50 -15.83
N LEU A 320 12.30 -2.12 -14.67
CA LEU A 320 13.27 -1.66 -13.68
C LEU A 320 14.57 -2.46 -13.86
N LEU A 321 15.68 -1.75 -13.95
CA LEU A 321 17.00 -2.31 -14.18
C LEU A 321 17.87 -2.02 -12.96
N PHE A 322 18.25 -3.06 -12.22
CA PHE A 322 19.07 -2.94 -11.01
C PHE A 322 20.51 -3.32 -11.30
N GLY A 323 21.43 -2.48 -10.85
CA GLY A 323 22.87 -2.71 -10.96
C GLY A 323 23.52 -3.30 -9.73
N TYR A 324 24.71 -3.85 -9.93
CA TYR A 324 25.59 -4.31 -8.86
C TYR A 324 27.04 -3.93 -9.13
N PHE A 325 27.80 -3.65 -8.06
CA PHE A 325 29.16 -3.11 -8.14
C PHE A 325 29.98 -3.47 -6.89
N PRO A 326 31.32 -3.50 -6.96
CA PRO A 326 32.15 -3.69 -5.78
C PRO A 326 32.10 -2.45 -4.88
N ALA A 327 32.00 -2.63 -3.56
CA ALA A 327 32.12 -1.52 -2.61
C ALA A 327 33.55 -0.92 -2.65
N ASP A 328 33.71 0.40 -2.81
CA ASP A 328 35.04 1.01 -2.70
C ASP A 328 35.52 1.17 -1.25
N ASN A 329 36.83 0.94 -1.08
CA ASN A 329 37.66 1.19 0.10
C ASN A 329 37.49 0.23 1.28
N THR A 330 38.00 -0.98 1.10
CA THR A 330 39.14 -1.51 1.85
C THR A 330 39.68 -2.72 1.08
N VAL A 331 40.99 -2.87 0.98
CA VAL A 331 41.68 -4.00 0.32
C VAL A 331 41.27 -5.38 0.91
N GLU A 332 40.51 -5.38 2.01
CA GLU A 332 40.04 -6.53 2.77
C GLU A 332 38.59 -6.95 2.47
N SER A 333 37.77 -6.16 1.76
CA SER A 333 36.37 -6.53 1.45
C SER A 333 36.08 -6.57 -0.05
N ARG A 334 36.01 -7.78 -0.63
CA ARG A 334 35.51 -8.03 -2.00
C ARG A 334 33.98 -8.01 -2.09
N GLN A 335 33.31 -7.18 -1.29
CA GLN A 335 31.85 -7.22 -1.20
C GLN A 335 31.22 -6.58 -2.44
N ILE A 336 30.24 -7.27 -3.01
CA ILE A 336 29.39 -6.71 -4.06
C ILE A 336 28.16 -6.10 -3.40
N VAL A 337 27.87 -4.86 -3.75
CA VAL A 337 26.64 -4.16 -3.40
C VAL A 337 25.62 -4.42 -4.50
N PHE A 338 24.41 -4.82 -4.11
CA PHE A 338 23.30 -5.06 -5.03
C PHE A 338 22.21 -4.01 -4.77
N THR A 339 21.93 -3.16 -5.77
CA THR A 339 20.85 -2.16 -5.65
C THR A 339 19.46 -2.81 -5.52
N ALA A 340 19.29 -4.02 -6.07
CA ALA A 340 18.08 -4.84 -5.94
C ALA A 340 17.76 -5.25 -4.49
N LEU A 341 18.74 -5.17 -3.58
CA LEU A 341 18.56 -5.47 -2.16
C LEU A 341 18.21 -4.25 -1.31
N SER A 342 18.24 -3.05 -1.88
CA SER A 342 17.82 -1.84 -1.18
C SER A 342 16.31 -1.65 -1.32
N HIS A 343 15.59 -1.70 -0.18
CA HIS A 343 14.15 -1.41 -0.13
C HIS A 343 13.84 -0.07 -0.81
N ASP A 344 14.63 0.94 -0.50
CA ASP A 344 14.33 2.30 -0.91
C ASP A 344 14.59 2.53 -2.39
N VAL A 345 15.67 1.96 -2.94
CA VAL A 345 15.94 2.01 -4.39
C VAL A 345 14.81 1.32 -5.15
N VAL A 346 14.39 0.13 -4.73
CA VAL A 346 13.28 -0.58 -5.40
C VAL A 346 11.98 0.25 -5.34
N ALA A 347 11.67 0.85 -4.19
CA ALA A 347 10.49 1.70 -4.04
C ALA A 347 10.57 2.98 -4.88
N HIS A 348 11.74 3.61 -4.96
CA HIS A 348 12.02 4.80 -5.76
C HIS A 348 11.80 4.50 -7.26
N GLU A 349 12.46 3.47 -7.79
CA GLU A 349 12.33 3.11 -9.22
C GLU A 349 10.92 2.66 -9.59
N THR A 350 10.25 1.92 -8.70
CA THR A 350 8.84 1.55 -8.89
C THR A 350 7.94 2.79 -8.95
N THR A 351 8.27 3.83 -8.19
CA THR A 351 7.52 5.10 -8.19
C THR A 351 7.63 5.84 -9.51
N HIS A 352 8.80 5.86 -10.16
CA HIS A 352 8.91 6.41 -11.52
C HIS A 352 7.99 5.71 -12.51
N ALA A 353 7.94 4.36 -12.48
CA ALA A 353 7.05 3.59 -13.35
C ALA A 353 5.56 3.86 -13.09
N LEU A 354 5.18 4.04 -11.82
CA LEU A 354 3.81 4.40 -11.43
C LEU A 354 3.47 5.83 -11.85
N LEU A 355 4.39 6.78 -11.66
CA LEU A 355 4.18 8.18 -12.02
C LEU A 355 4.03 8.35 -13.53
N ASP A 356 4.84 7.66 -14.34
CA ASP A 356 4.69 7.63 -15.80
C ASP A 356 3.33 7.06 -16.23
N GLY A 357 2.85 6.01 -15.54
CA GLY A 357 1.53 5.45 -15.77
C GLY A 357 0.37 6.40 -15.43
N ILE A 358 0.56 7.28 -14.44
CA ILE A 358 -0.48 8.22 -13.97
C ILE A 358 -0.46 9.52 -14.77
N HIS A 359 0.73 10.09 -15.01
CA HIS A 359 1.01 11.41 -15.60
C HIS A 359 2.14 11.32 -16.63
N ARG A 360 1.84 10.79 -17.82
CA ARG A 360 2.80 10.57 -18.91
C ARG A 360 3.68 11.78 -19.26
N TYR A 361 3.13 12.99 -19.21
CA TYR A 361 3.85 14.18 -19.66
C TYR A 361 4.83 14.76 -18.65
N TYR A 362 4.92 14.19 -17.44
CA TYR A 362 5.89 14.66 -16.47
C TYR A 362 7.32 14.23 -16.82
N GLN A 363 7.51 13.34 -17.81
CA GLN A 363 8.84 13.07 -18.38
C GLN A 363 9.36 14.21 -19.28
N GLN A 364 8.50 15.14 -19.70
CA GLN A 364 8.91 16.26 -20.54
C GLN A 364 9.44 17.38 -19.66
N ALA A 365 10.75 17.66 -19.73
CA ALA A 365 11.40 18.71 -18.96
C ALA A 365 11.01 20.12 -19.44
N THR A 366 9.77 20.52 -19.18
CA THR A 366 9.21 21.81 -19.61
C THR A 366 9.62 22.96 -18.70
N ASN A 367 9.97 22.67 -17.44
CA ASN A 367 10.52 23.61 -16.47
C ASN A 367 11.44 22.89 -15.47
N VAL A 368 12.19 23.65 -14.66
CA VAL A 368 13.17 23.13 -13.70
C VAL A 368 12.57 22.27 -12.58
N ASP A 369 11.30 22.47 -12.22
CA ASP A 369 10.62 21.66 -11.19
C ASP A 369 10.25 20.28 -11.71
N VAL A 370 10.10 20.08 -13.03
CA VAL A 370 9.59 18.80 -13.56
C VAL A 370 10.52 17.62 -13.27
N PRO A 371 11.80 17.63 -13.68
CA PRO A 371 12.72 16.54 -13.34
C PRO A 371 12.96 16.46 -11.82
N ALA A 372 13.00 17.61 -11.14
CA ALA A 372 13.17 17.67 -9.68
C ALA A 372 12.00 17.03 -8.91
N PHE A 373 10.77 17.20 -9.41
CA PHE A 373 9.56 16.62 -8.84
C PHE A 373 9.56 15.10 -8.99
N HIS A 374 10.03 14.59 -10.13
CA HIS A 374 10.16 13.15 -10.37
C HIS A 374 11.02 12.46 -9.32
N GLU A 375 12.22 13.00 -9.06
CA GLU A 375 13.14 12.48 -8.04
C GLU A 375 12.56 12.65 -6.63
N ALA A 376 12.14 13.87 -6.29
CA ALA A 376 11.64 14.18 -4.95
C ALA A 376 10.43 13.32 -4.58
N PHE A 377 9.52 13.10 -5.52
CA PHE A 377 8.33 12.30 -5.28
C PHE A 377 8.67 10.82 -5.08
N ALA A 378 9.63 10.29 -5.84
CA ALA A 378 10.13 8.92 -5.65
C ALA A 378 10.81 8.75 -4.28
N ASP A 379 11.61 9.73 -3.85
CA ASP A 379 12.23 9.76 -2.51
C ASP A 379 11.20 9.87 -1.38
N ILE A 380 10.18 10.73 -1.53
CA ILE A 380 9.06 10.82 -0.59
C ILE A 380 8.40 9.45 -0.43
N VAL A 381 8.08 8.77 -1.53
CA VAL A 381 7.45 7.45 -1.46
C VAL A 381 8.36 6.43 -0.78
N ALA A 382 9.64 6.36 -1.18
CA ALA A 382 10.60 5.42 -0.63
C ALA A 382 10.78 5.60 0.89
N ILE A 383 11.09 6.83 1.32
CA ILE A 383 11.32 7.15 2.74
C ILE A 383 10.05 6.92 3.56
N PHE A 384 8.90 7.46 3.15
CA PHE A 384 7.71 7.30 3.98
C PHE A 384 7.18 5.86 3.98
N GLN A 385 7.46 5.06 2.93
CA GLN A 385 7.21 3.62 2.98
C GLN A 385 8.15 2.92 3.97
N HIS A 386 9.41 3.31 4.02
CA HIS A 386 10.38 2.80 5.00
C HIS A 386 9.96 3.11 6.44
N PHE A 387 9.45 4.33 6.69
CA PHE A 387 8.88 4.76 7.98
C PHE A 387 7.54 4.08 8.33
N THR A 388 7.11 3.08 7.56
CA THR A 388 5.99 2.23 7.94
C THR A 388 6.41 0.94 8.65
N PHE A 389 7.72 0.69 8.83
CA PHE A 389 8.26 -0.45 9.57
C PHE A 389 8.35 -0.16 11.07
N PRO A 390 7.49 -0.77 11.91
CA PRO A 390 7.45 -0.47 13.34
C PRO A 390 8.75 -0.82 14.08
N GLU A 391 9.39 -1.92 13.70
CA GLU A 391 10.58 -2.44 14.38
C GLU A 391 11.76 -1.46 14.25
N LEU A 392 11.96 -0.93 13.04
CA LEU A 392 12.95 0.10 12.78
C LEU A 392 12.63 1.38 13.54
N LEU A 393 11.37 1.84 13.50
CA LEU A 393 10.98 3.07 14.20
C LEU A 393 11.12 2.93 15.72
N GLN A 394 10.86 1.76 16.30
CA GLN A 394 11.08 1.52 17.72
C GLN A 394 12.55 1.66 18.10
N TYR A 395 13.45 1.06 17.32
CA TYR A 395 14.89 1.21 17.53
C TYR A 395 15.32 2.68 17.48
N GLU A 396 14.88 3.38 16.44
CA GLU A 396 15.22 4.78 16.21
C GLU A 396 14.65 5.72 17.28
N ILE A 397 13.42 5.48 17.74
CA ILE A 397 12.79 6.23 18.84
C ILE A 397 13.48 5.96 20.17
N GLN A 398 13.91 4.72 20.40
CA GLN A 398 14.64 4.36 21.61
C GLN A 398 16.00 5.08 21.66
N ARG A 399 16.70 5.14 20.52
CA ARG A 399 17.97 5.85 20.38
C ARG A 399 17.81 7.36 20.48
N SER A 400 16.84 7.93 19.77
CA SER A 400 16.54 9.38 19.77
C SER A 400 15.80 9.87 21.00
N ARG A 401 15.40 8.94 21.89
CA ARG A 401 14.61 9.21 23.10
C ARG A 401 13.33 9.99 22.78
N GLY A 402 12.67 9.60 21.68
CA GLY A 402 11.39 10.16 21.23
C GLY A 402 11.48 11.48 20.48
N ASP A 403 12.67 12.09 20.41
CA ASP A 403 12.89 13.33 19.67
C ASP A 403 13.47 13.05 18.28
N LEU A 404 12.57 12.86 17.31
CA LEU A 404 12.94 12.63 15.92
C LEU A 404 13.52 13.87 15.22
N ALA A 405 13.48 15.05 15.88
CA ALA A 405 13.90 16.33 15.31
C ALA A 405 15.25 16.82 15.86
N ALA A 406 15.54 16.63 17.16
CA ALA A 406 16.76 17.14 17.80
C ALA A 406 18.02 16.32 17.49
N GLN A 407 17.87 15.16 16.87
CA GLN A 407 18.99 14.38 16.37
C GLN A 407 18.82 14.24 14.86
N GLY A 408 19.58 15.02 14.09
CA GLY A 408 19.76 14.79 12.65
C GLY A 408 20.29 13.40 12.30
N ASP A 409 20.56 12.55 13.31
CA ASP A 409 21.04 11.18 13.23
C ASP A 409 20.05 10.20 12.60
N LEU A 410 18.73 10.32 12.84
CA LEU A 410 17.75 9.40 12.24
C LEU A 410 17.83 9.42 10.72
N MET A 411 17.71 10.62 10.15
CA MET A 411 17.86 10.83 8.72
C MET A 411 19.31 10.72 8.29
N ALA A 412 20.32 11.04 9.09
CA ALA A 412 21.72 10.84 8.70
C ALA A 412 22.15 9.37 8.67
N ASP A 413 21.49 8.49 9.42
CA ASP A 413 21.66 7.05 9.42
C ASP A 413 20.80 6.39 8.33
N LEU A 414 19.55 6.82 8.13
CA LEU A 414 18.76 6.46 6.95
C LEU A 414 19.40 6.94 5.65
N ALA A 415 19.91 8.17 5.60
CA ALA A 415 20.69 8.73 4.49
C ALA A 415 22.04 8.05 4.30
N ARG A 416 22.62 7.46 5.35
CA ARG A 416 23.84 6.65 5.25
C ARG A 416 23.51 5.25 4.72
N GLN A 417 22.37 4.67 5.08
CA GLN A 417 21.86 3.42 4.50
C GLN A 417 21.40 3.61 3.06
N PHE A 418 20.74 4.73 2.74
CA PHE A 418 20.50 5.20 1.37
C PHE A 418 21.84 5.47 0.66
N GLY A 419 22.76 6.23 1.26
CA GLY A 419 23.97 6.75 0.64
C GLY A 419 25.20 5.84 0.65
N GLN A 420 25.23 4.71 1.35
CA GLN A 420 26.33 3.73 1.25
C GLN A 420 26.14 2.83 0.03
N ALA A 421 24.90 2.47 -0.32
CA ALA A 421 24.57 1.84 -1.60
C ALA A 421 24.47 2.85 -2.76
N VAL A 422 24.12 4.11 -2.48
CA VAL A 422 23.77 5.09 -3.54
C VAL A 422 24.76 6.26 -3.62
N GLY A 423 25.68 6.44 -2.68
CA GLY A 423 26.75 7.46 -2.77
C GLY A 423 27.81 7.18 -3.84
N GLN A 424 27.73 6.03 -4.49
CA GLN A 424 28.47 5.69 -5.71
C GLN A 424 27.60 5.78 -6.98
N ILE A 425 26.29 6.02 -6.83
CA ILE A 425 25.25 6.18 -7.85
C ILE A 425 24.82 7.66 -7.86
N GLY A 426 25.66 8.54 -8.39
CA GLY A 426 25.39 9.98 -8.40
C GLY A 426 25.37 10.63 -6.99
N GLN A 427 25.20 11.94 -6.91
CA GLN A 427 25.33 12.72 -5.66
C GLN A 427 24.17 12.55 -4.65
N ARG A 428 23.69 11.31 -4.43
CA ARG A 428 22.57 11.01 -3.53
C ARG A 428 22.95 10.93 -2.04
N GLY A 429 24.18 11.30 -1.68
CA GLY A 429 24.60 11.60 -0.31
C GLY A 429 23.99 12.88 0.29
N ALA A 430 23.16 13.60 -0.49
CA ALA A 430 22.59 14.91 -0.17
C ALA A 430 21.40 14.89 0.82
N LEU A 431 20.85 13.72 1.17
CA LEU A 431 19.76 13.63 2.16
C LEU A 431 20.19 14.15 3.55
N ARG A 432 21.49 13.97 3.89
CA ARG A 432 22.12 14.50 5.11
C ARG A 432 22.15 16.04 5.18
N SER A 433 22.15 16.75 4.04
CA SER A 433 22.43 18.20 4.01
C SER A 433 21.18 19.09 4.05
N ALA A 434 19.98 18.55 3.79
CA ALA A 434 18.73 19.35 3.77
C ALA A 434 17.84 19.22 5.01
N ILE A 435 17.94 18.09 5.72
CA ILE A 435 17.08 17.78 6.85
C ILE A 435 17.93 17.91 8.12
N GLY A 436 17.56 18.85 8.99
CA GLY A 436 18.35 19.25 10.15
C GLY A 436 19.12 20.57 9.98
N THR A 437 19.25 21.07 8.75
CA THR A 437 19.65 22.46 8.50
C THR A 437 18.45 23.38 8.69
N LYS A 438 18.69 24.57 9.27
CA LYS A 438 17.61 25.55 9.47
C LYS A 438 17.09 25.97 8.08
N PRO A 439 15.79 25.84 7.80
CA PRO A 439 15.25 26.14 6.48
C PRO A 439 15.49 27.61 6.14
N SER A 440 15.89 27.86 4.89
CA SER A 440 16.01 29.19 4.31
C SER A 440 15.05 29.39 3.15
N ARG A 441 14.49 30.60 3.05
CA ARG A 441 13.56 30.97 1.97
C ARG A 441 14.23 31.05 0.59
N ASP A 442 15.56 31.11 0.54
CA ASP A 442 16.29 31.22 -0.71
C ASP A 442 16.64 29.84 -1.32
N GLU A 443 16.42 28.74 -0.58
CA GLU A 443 16.78 27.38 -1.02
C GLU A 443 16.12 27.01 -2.36
N TYR A 444 14.81 27.21 -2.48
CA TYR A 444 14.08 26.88 -3.70
C TYR A 444 14.50 27.75 -4.91
N ALA A 445 14.85 29.01 -4.68
CA ALA A 445 15.30 29.90 -5.75
C ALA A 445 16.73 29.56 -6.22
N ASN A 446 17.58 29.11 -5.31
CA ASN A 446 18.99 28.82 -5.59
C ASN A 446 19.21 27.42 -6.18
N ALA A 447 18.37 26.44 -5.86
CA ALA A 447 18.51 25.07 -6.34
C ALA A 447 18.10 24.94 -7.82
N GLN A 448 19.09 24.83 -8.71
CA GLN A 448 18.88 24.73 -10.17
C GLN A 448 18.98 23.30 -10.70
N GLU A 449 19.75 22.45 -10.02
CA GLU A 449 19.96 21.06 -10.40
C GLU A 449 18.78 20.19 -9.91
N PRO A 450 18.27 19.23 -10.71
CA PRO A 450 17.13 18.40 -10.35
C PRO A 450 17.18 17.74 -8.97
N HIS A 451 18.29 17.11 -8.60
CA HIS A 451 18.44 16.45 -7.30
C HIS A 451 18.47 17.47 -6.15
N GLU A 452 19.26 18.53 -6.27
CA GLU A 452 19.34 19.60 -5.26
C GLU A 452 17.97 20.25 -5.05
N ARG A 453 17.25 20.52 -6.13
CA ARG A 453 15.92 21.13 -6.09
C ARG A 453 14.90 20.15 -5.53
N GLY A 454 14.94 18.89 -5.95
CA GLY A 454 14.06 17.84 -5.45
C GLY A 454 14.20 17.64 -3.94
N ARG A 455 15.43 17.74 -3.43
CA ARG A 455 15.74 17.70 -2.00
C ARG A 455 15.03 18.79 -1.20
N VAL A 456 14.83 20.00 -1.76
CA VAL A 456 14.07 21.08 -1.09
C VAL A 456 12.61 20.66 -0.86
N LEU A 457 11.98 20.01 -1.84
CA LEU A 457 10.62 19.51 -1.72
C LEU A 457 10.52 18.39 -0.68
N LEU A 458 11.41 17.40 -0.76
CA LEU A 458 11.45 16.30 0.21
C LEU A 458 11.61 16.81 1.64
N ALA A 459 12.52 17.76 1.85
CA ALA A 459 12.76 18.34 3.16
C ALA A 459 11.54 19.13 3.67
N ALA A 460 10.81 19.84 2.81
CA ALA A 460 9.55 20.49 3.19
C ALA A 460 8.49 19.46 3.64
N VAL A 461 8.34 18.34 2.93
CA VAL A 461 7.39 17.28 3.30
C VAL A 461 7.82 16.61 4.61
N PHE A 462 9.12 16.41 4.82
CA PHE A 462 9.65 15.82 6.04
C PHE A 462 9.49 16.74 7.26
N ASP A 463 9.75 18.04 7.12
CA ASP A 463 9.53 19.03 8.18
C ASP A 463 8.05 19.07 8.60
N ALA A 464 7.13 18.99 7.64
CA ALA A 464 5.70 18.86 7.92
C ALA A 464 5.39 17.56 8.70
N PHE A 465 5.97 16.43 8.30
CA PHE A 465 5.85 15.16 9.03
C PHE A 465 6.34 15.27 10.48
N LEU A 466 7.50 15.88 10.72
CA LEU A 466 8.04 16.07 12.06
C LEU A 466 7.12 16.94 12.92
N ALA A 467 6.60 18.04 12.36
CA ALA A 467 5.64 18.90 13.04
C ALA A 467 4.36 18.13 13.42
N ILE A 468 3.84 17.31 12.52
CA ILE A 468 2.68 16.44 12.74
C ILE A 468 2.96 15.40 13.82
N TYR A 469 4.12 14.74 13.77
CA TYR A 469 4.54 13.74 14.76
C TYR A 469 4.61 14.38 16.15
N ASN A 470 5.29 15.51 16.29
CA ASN A 470 5.41 16.25 17.55
C ASN A 470 4.04 16.65 18.10
N ARG A 471 3.12 17.09 17.24
CA ARG A 471 1.74 17.40 17.63
C ARG A 471 1.00 16.16 18.14
N ARG A 472 1.18 15.01 17.48
CA ARG A 472 0.52 13.74 17.79
C ARG A 472 1.04 13.05 19.06
N THR A 473 2.31 13.26 19.40
CA THR A 473 2.95 12.62 20.56
C THR A 473 2.99 13.51 21.79
N GLN A 474 2.59 14.78 21.67
CA GLN A 474 2.67 15.75 22.76
C GLN A 474 1.93 15.31 24.03
N ASP A 475 0.81 14.60 23.89
CA ASP A 475 0.08 14.03 25.02
C ASP A 475 0.83 12.87 25.67
N LEU A 476 1.39 11.95 24.88
CA LEU A 476 2.22 10.85 25.35
C LEU A 476 3.44 11.36 26.11
N LEU A 477 4.11 12.39 25.59
CA LEU A 477 5.26 13.02 26.23
C LEU A 477 4.87 13.67 27.56
N ARG A 478 3.73 14.37 27.63
CA ARG A 478 3.23 14.94 28.90
C ARG A 478 2.88 13.85 29.90
N LEU A 479 2.23 12.77 29.48
CA LEU A 479 1.90 11.65 30.37
C LEU A 479 3.17 11.01 30.94
N ALA A 480 4.18 10.75 30.10
CA ALA A 480 5.43 10.13 30.52
C ALA A 480 6.33 11.03 31.38
N SER A 481 6.18 12.35 31.27
CA SER A 481 7.03 13.33 31.96
C SER A 481 6.38 13.97 33.20
N GLY A 482 5.16 13.56 33.57
CA GLY A 482 4.42 14.19 34.65
C GLY A 482 3.94 15.62 34.32
N GLY A 483 3.73 15.90 33.03
CA GLY A 483 3.17 17.16 32.52
C GLY A 483 4.17 18.17 31.97
N SER A 484 5.48 17.96 32.18
CA SER A 484 6.51 18.91 31.73
C SER A 484 6.76 18.87 30.21
N GLY A 485 6.43 17.75 29.56
CA GLY A 485 6.76 17.49 28.16
C GLY A 485 8.23 17.10 27.92
N ILE A 486 9.06 17.07 28.97
CA ILE A 486 10.49 16.77 28.89
C ILE A 486 10.76 15.42 29.54
N LEU A 487 11.27 14.47 28.76
CA LEU A 487 11.53 13.10 29.23
C LEU A 487 12.76 13.05 30.15
N GLN A 488 12.63 12.36 31.28
CA GLN A 488 13.71 12.18 32.26
C GLN A 488 14.91 11.45 31.63
N PRO A 489 16.16 11.84 31.94
CA PRO A 489 17.36 11.15 31.45
C PRO A 489 17.30 9.63 31.65
N GLY A 490 17.80 8.87 30.66
CA GLY A 490 17.80 7.40 30.69
C GLY A 490 16.97 6.77 29.57
N ALA A 491 16.89 5.44 29.61
CA ALA A 491 16.13 4.65 28.65
C ALA A 491 14.63 4.89 28.80
N LEU A 492 13.93 4.98 27.67
CA LEU A 492 12.47 5.09 27.66
C LEU A 492 11.83 3.73 27.97
N HIS A 493 10.68 3.75 28.63
CA HIS A 493 9.89 2.54 28.85
C HIS A 493 9.49 1.93 27.49
N PRO A 494 9.58 0.60 27.30
CA PRO A 494 9.24 -0.05 26.02
C PRO A 494 7.84 0.32 25.51
N ASP A 495 6.85 0.38 26.39
CA ASP A 495 5.48 0.78 26.00
C ASP A 495 5.41 2.22 25.47
N LEU A 496 6.20 3.14 26.02
CA LEU A 496 6.26 4.51 25.51
C LEU A 496 6.89 4.53 24.12
N VAL A 497 7.99 3.78 23.93
CA VAL A 497 8.65 3.61 22.62
C VAL A 497 7.67 3.04 21.60
N GLY A 498 6.95 1.98 21.95
CA GLY A 498 5.93 1.37 21.08
C GLY A 498 4.83 2.36 20.69
N ARG A 499 4.32 3.16 21.65
CA ARG A 499 3.26 4.16 21.40
C ARG A 499 3.75 5.34 20.54
N LEU A 500 4.98 5.79 20.75
CA LEU A 500 5.62 6.79 19.89
C LEU A 500 5.85 6.24 18.48
N ALA A 501 6.29 4.98 18.34
CA ALA A 501 6.50 4.32 17.06
C ALA A 501 5.19 4.13 16.29
N GLU A 502 4.10 3.76 16.97
CA GLU A 502 2.77 3.72 16.37
C GLU A 502 2.32 5.10 15.87
N ALA A 503 2.55 6.17 16.65
CA ALA A 503 2.21 7.52 16.27
C ALA A 503 3.04 7.99 15.06
N ALA A 504 4.33 7.67 15.01
CA ALA A 504 5.20 7.92 13.86
C ALA A 504 4.72 7.15 12.62
N THR A 505 4.49 5.84 12.75
CA THR A 505 3.99 4.97 11.67
C THR A 505 2.67 5.50 11.09
N LYS A 506 1.70 5.84 11.95
CA LYS A 506 0.41 6.40 11.52
C LYS A 506 0.57 7.76 10.83
N SER A 507 1.58 8.54 11.21
CA SER A 507 1.83 9.86 10.60
C SER A 507 2.49 9.70 9.24
N ALA A 508 3.51 8.83 9.14
CA ALA A 508 4.19 8.49 7.90
C ALA A 508 3.22 7.88 6.87
N GLN A 509 2.39 6.92 7.29
CA GLN A 509 1.36 6.34 6.42
C GLN A 509 0.36 7.38 5.92
N HIS A 510 -0.01 8.35 6.76
CA HIS A 510 -0.90 9.44 6.33
C HIS A 510 -0.20 10.33 5.31
N VAL A 511 1.01 10.81 5.60
CA VAL A 511 1.79 11.66 4.69
C VAL A 511 2.01 10.94 3.34
N LEU A 512 2.39 9.66 3.34
CA LEU A 512 2.55 8.85 2.14
C LEU A 512 1.26 8.81 1.29
N LYS A 513 0.13 8.43 1.91
CA LYS A 513 -1.16 8.34 1.21
C LYS A 513 -1.63 9.69 0.70
N LEU A 514 -1.39 10.75 1.46
CA LEU A 514 -1.75 12.12 1.07
C LEU A 514 -0.92 12.58 -0.13
N SER A 515 0.40 12.38 -0.11
CA SER A 515 1.30 12.69 -1.23
C SER A 515 0.91 11.95 -2.50
N ILE A 516 0.60 10.65 -2.42
CA ILE A 516 0.15 9.89 -3.61
C ILE A 516 -1.21 10.39 -4.10
N ARG A 517 -2.15 10.66 -3.19
CA ARG A 517 -3.48 11.16 -3.55
C ARG A 517 -3.44 12.53 -4.21
N ALA A 518 -2.51 13.39 -3.79
CA ALA A 518 -2.30 14.71 -4.37
C ALA A 518 -2.06 14.65 -5.89
N LEU A 519 -1.51 13.55 -6.43
CA LEU A 519 -1.35 13.37 -7.88
C LEU A 519 -2.66 13.55 -8.66
N ASP A 520 -3.82 13.19 -8.12
CA ASP A 520 -5.11 13.40 -8.80
C ASP A 520 -5.57 14.87 -8.81
N TYR A 521 -4.93 15.73 -8.02
CA TYR A 521 -5.16 17.17 -7.93
C TYR A 521 -4.00 17.99 -8.51
N MET A 522 -3.09 17.33 -9.23
CA MET A 522 -1.99 17.97 -9.91
C MET A 522 -2.38 18.39 -11.34
N PRO A 523 -1.72 19.43 -11.89
CA PRO A 523 -1.88 19.82 -13.28
C PRO A 523 -1.50 18.69 -14.25
N PRO A 524 -2.05 18.65 -15.47
CA PRO A 524 -1.79 17.56 -16.41
C PRO A 524 -0.39 17.61 -17.04
N VAL A 525 0.25 18.77 -17.00
CA VAL A 525 1.57 19.10 -17.56
C VAL A 525 2.21 20.20 -16.71
N ASP A 526 3.53 20.37 -16.81
CA ASP A 526 4.31 21.42 -16.15
C ASP A 526 4.10 21.50 -14.62
N PRO A 527 4.25 20.40 -13.86
CA PRO A 527 4.12 20.45 -12.42
C PRO A 527 5.11 21.44 -11.80
N ARG A 528 4.65 22.20 -10.81
CA ARG A 528 5.48 23.00 -9.90
C ARG A 528 5.32 22.54 -8.46
N PHE A 529 6.30 22.83 -7.62
CA PHE A 529 6.22 22.47 -6.19
C PHE A 529 5.07 23.20 -5.48
N GLY A 530 4.75 24.42 -5.90
CA GLY A 530 3.57 25.15 -5.45
C GLY A 530 2.25 24.45 -5.80
N ASP A 531 2.15 23.87 -7.00
CA ASP A 531 0.97 23.09 -7.39
C ASP A 531 0.83 21.84 -6.52
N PHE A 532 1.96 21.21 -6.15
CA PHE A 532 1.95 20.07 -5.25
C PHE A 532 1.48 20.43 -3.85
N LEU A 533 1.89 21.59 -3.29
CA LEU A 533 1.33 22.09 -2.04
C LEU A 533 -0.21 22.25 -2.15
N ARG A 534 -0.69 22.92 -3.20
CA ARG A 534 -2.13 23.11 -3.41
C ARG A 534 -2.87 21.79 -3.56
N ALA A 535 -2.26 20.82 -4.25
CA ALA A 535 -2.79 19.48 -4.41
C ALA A 535 -2.87 18.72 -3.08
N LEU A 536 -1.84 18.79 -2.23
CA LEU A 536 -1.84 18.21 -0.87
C LEU A 536 -2.99 18.79 -0.03
N ILE A 537 -3.09 20.12 0.05
CA ILE A 537 -4.13 20.79 0.85
C ILE A 537 -5.54 20.45 0.33
N THR A 538 -5.72 20.39 -1.00
CA THR A 538 -7.01 20.04 -1.60
C THR A 538 -7.38 18.58 -1.34
N ALA A 539 -6.45 17.65 -1.55
CA ALA A 539 -6.65 16.22 -1.36
C ALA A 539 -6.96 15.84 0.09
N ASP A 540 -6.36 16.54 1.05
CA ASP A 540 -6.65 16.37 2.48
C ASP A 540 -8.01 16.95 2.86
N SER A 541 -8.28 18.20 2.43
CA SER A 541 -9.55 18.90 2.72
C SER A 541 -10.78 18.15 2.24
N ASP A 542 -10.68 17.41 1.14
CA ASP A 542 -11.78 16.63 0.63
C ASP A 542 -12.13 15.43 1.52
N LEU A 543 -11.15 14.74 2.10
CA LEU A 543 -11.37 13.45 2.77
C LEU A 543 -11.37 13.52 4.29
N VAL A 544 -10.70 14.51 4.85
CA VAL A 544 -10.56 14.71 6.29
C VAL A 544 -11.09 16.11 6.63
N PRO A 545 -12.41 16.37 6.68
CA PRO A 545 -12.90 17.74 6.90
C PRO A 545 -12.35 18.38 8.19
N ASN A 546 -12.19 17.57 9.24
CA ASN A 546 -11.66 17.98 10.54
C ASN A 546 -10.16 17.67 10.69
N ASP A 547 -9.30 18.65 10.43
CA ASP A 547 -7.85 18.52 10.59
C ASP A 547 -7.41 18.66 12.07
N ARG A 548 -7.69 17.64 12.88
CA ARG A 548 -7.41 17.64 14.33
C ARG A 548 -5.94 17.92 14.67
N PHE A 549 -5.00 17.47 13.83
CA PHE A 549 -3.57 17.56 14.09
C PHE A 549 -2.87 18.67 13.29
N GLY A 550 -3.60 19.43 12.48
CA GLY A 550 -3.05 20.56 11.73
C GLY A 550 -2.11 20.16 10.59
N TYR A 551 -2.39 19.03 9.92
CA TYR A 551 -1.64 18.56 8.75
C TYR A 551 -1.49 19.67 7.69
N ARG A 552 -2.58 20.37 7.39
CA ARG A 552 -2.58 21.43 6.37
C ARG A 552 -1.65 22.57 6.73
N ILE A 553 -1.72 23.01 7.99
CA ILE A 553 -0.89 24.10 8.49
C ILE A 553 0.59 23.68 8.49
N ALA A 554 0.88 22.44 8.91
CA ALA A 554 2.24 21.92 8.89
C ALA A 554 2.87 21.95 7.49
N PHE A 555 2.12 21.54 6.44
CA PHE A 555 2.58 21.64 5.06
C PHE A 555 2.77 23.09 4.60
N ILE A 556 1.85 23.99 4.93
CA ILE A 556 1.93 25.40 4.56
C ILE A 556 3.17 26.06 5.18
N GLU A 557 3.41 25.82 6.46
CA GLU A 557 4.56 26.35 7.18
C GLU A 557 5.87 25.80 6.62
N ALA A 558 5.95 24.49 6.38
CA ALA A 558 7.17 23.85 5.88
C ALA A 558 7.54 24.30 4.45
N PHE A 559 6.57 24.37 3.55
CA PHE A 559 6.80 24.86 2.19
C PHE A 559 7.15 26.35 2.19
N GLY A 560 6.46 27.16 3.00
CA GLY A 560 6.73 28.59 3.15
C GLY A 560 8.10 28.88 3.77
N ALA A 561 8.58 28.04 4.69
CA ALA A 561 9.90 28.17 5.32
C ALA A 561 11.05 28.01 4.31
N ARG A 562 10.84 27.22 3.25
CA ARG A 562 11.82 26.96 2.18
C ARG A 562 11.61 27.80 0.91
N GLY A 563 10.68 28.76 0.98
CA GLY A 563 10.43 29.72 -0.10
C GLY A 563 9.72 29.14 -1.32
N ILE A 564 9.02 28.01 -1.18
CA ILE A 564 8.23 27.42 -2.27
C ILE A 564 6.95 28.26 -2.45
N PRO A 565 6.76 28.95 -3.58
CA PRO A 565 5.61 29.82 -3.79
C PRO A 565 4.36 29.01 -4.19
N ALA A 566 3.19 29.48 -3.81
CA ALA A 566 1.91 29.00 -4.34
C ALA A 566 1.35 30.01 -5.34
N ASP A 567 1.54 29.73 -6.63
CA ASP A 567 1.13 30.64 -7.70
C ASP A 567 -0.38 30.88 -7.71
N GLY A 568 -0.76 32.13 -8.00
CA GLY A 568 -2.17 32.54 -8.11
C GLY A 568 -2.93 32.68 -6.78
N VAL A 569 -2.23 32.66 -5.64
CA VAL A 569 -2.84 32.82 -4.32
C VAL A 569 -2.23 34.03 -3.59
N ARG A 570 -3.08 34.90 -3.02
CA ARG A 570 -2.63 36.10 -2.28
C ARG A 570 -2.31 35.84 -0.81
N THR A 571 -2.88 34.78 -0.24
CA THR A 571 -2.77 34.45 1.19
C THR A 571 -2.52 32.96 1.34
N LEU A 572 -1.53 32.58 2.14
CA LEU A 572 -1.21 31.18 2.43
C LEU A 572 -2.14 30.67 3.56
N SER A 573 -3.42 30.50 3.26
CA SER A 573 -4.38 29.81 4.14
C SER A 573 -4.84 28.49 3.51
N PRO A 574 -5.29 27.51 4.32
CA PRO A 574 -5.87 26.29 3.79
C PRO A 574 -7.00 26.54 2.78
N GLU A 575 -7.90 27.51 3.01
CA GLU A 575 -8.98 27.78 2.04
C GLU A 575 -8.45 28.37 0.74
N SER A 576 -7.47 29.26 0.82
CA SER A 576 -6.94 29.96 -0.35
C SER A 576 -6.09 29.06 -1.25
N LEU A 577 -5.40 28.08 -0.66
CA LEU A 577 -4.55 27.12 -1.38
C LEU A 577 -5.35 25.99 -2.05
N ARG A 578 -6.56 25.69 -1.56
CA ARG A 578 -7.43 24.73 -2.21
C ARG A 578 -7.69 25.13 -3.66
N TRP A 579 -7.72 24.15 -4.55
CA TRP A 579 -8.19 24.38 -5.90
C TRP A 579 -9.63 24.89 -5.85
N GLN A 580 -9.95 25.85 -6.71
CA GLN A 580 -11.28 26.46 -6.74
C GLN A 580 -12.17 25.74 -7.75
N THR A 581 -13.48 25.74 -7.49
CA THR A 581 -14.47 25.29 -8.46
C THR A 581 -14.67 26.34 -9.55
N LEU A 582 -15.05 25.90 -10.74
CA LEU A 582 -15.46 26.82 -11.79
C LEU A 582 -16.79 27.46 -11.42
N GLN A 583 -16.96 28.75 -11.76
CA GLN A 583 -18.25 29.42 -11.59
C GLN A 583 -19.35 28.64 -12.34
N PRO A 584 -20.59 28.58 -11.81
CA PRO A 584 -21.65 27.74 -12.38
C PRO A 584 -21.96 28.01 -13.86
N ASP A 585 -21.80 29.25 -14.31
CA ASP A 585 -21.95 29.71 -15.69
C ASP A 585 -20.79 29.27 -16.61
N ALA A 586 -19.58 29.15 -16.06
CA ALA A 586 -18.40 28.63 -16.75
C ALA A 586 -18.40 27.10 -16.89
N GLN A 587 -19.33 26.39 -16.24
CA GLN A 587 -19.47 24.94 -16.39
C GLN A 587 -20.36 24.59 -17.60
N PRO A 588 -19.99 23.57 -18.41
CA PRO A 588 -20.83 23.10 -19.51
C PRO A 588 -22.20 22.60 -19.04
N ARG A 589 -23.28 23.15 -19.61
CA ARG A 589 -24.66 22.72 -19.29
C ARG A 589 -24.85 21.26 -19.74
N GLY A 590 -25.45 20.44 -18.88
CA GLY A 590 -25.69 19.01 -19.16
C GLY A 590 -24.49 18.09 -18.92
N LEU A 591 -23.31 18.61 -18.51
CA LEU A 591 -22.16 17.76 -18.19
C LEU A 591 -22.46 16.76 -17.07
N GLY A 592 -23.20 17.18 -16.05
CA GLY A 592 -23.61 16.29 -14.95
C GLY A 592 -24.49 15.14 -15.42
N ASP A 593 -25.46 15.42 -16.30
CA ASP A 593 -26.35 14.38 -16.86
C ASP A 593 -25.59 13.42 -17.77
N PHE A 594 -24.69 13.95 -18.60
CA PHE A 594 -23.80 13.13 -19.43
C PHE A 594 -22.94 12.18 -18.58
N ILE A 595 -22.30 12.70 -17.53
CA ILE A 595 -21.47 11.88 -16.63
C ILE A 595 -22.31 10.77 -15.96
N ARG A 596 -23.53 11.08 -15.53
CA ARG A 596 -24.41 10.10 -14.89
C ARG A 596 -24.87 9.00 -15.85
N ASN A 597 -25.25 9.37 -17.06
CA ASN A 597 -25.95 8.47 -17.97
C ASN A 597 -25.01 7.73 -18.94
N ASN A 598 -23.80 8.26 -19.20
CA ASN A 598 -22.94 7.76 -20.27
C ASN A 598 -21.57 7.26 -19.79
N ILE A 599 -21.09 7.66 -18.61
CA ILE A 599 -19.78 7.22 -18.10
C ILE A 599 -19.96 5.98 -17.22
N ASP A 600 -19.40 4.86 -17.66
CA ASP A 600 -19.39 3.63 -16.89
C ASP A 600 -18.27 3.69 -15.84
N LEU A 601 -18.69 3.67 -14.58
CA LEU A 601 -17.81 3.65 -13.41
C LEU A 601 -17.93 2.34 -12.65
N GLY A 602 -18.61 1.32 -13.18
CA GLY A 602 -18.97 0.06 -12.52
C GLY A 602 -17.86 -0.99 -12.51
N TRP A 603 -16.77 -0.78 -13.25
CA TRP A 603 -15.56 -1.60 -13.18
C TRP A 603 -15.15 -1.96 -11.73
N ASP A 604 -14.96 -3.24 -11.49
CA ASP A 604 -14.63 -3.77 -10.17
C ASP A 604 -13.20 -3.34 -9.79
N VAL A 605 -13.02 -2.78 -8.59
CA VAL A 605 -11.68 -2.48 -8.05
C VAL A 605 -10.85 -3.76 -7.91
N ARG A 606 -11.49 -4.94 -7.83
CA ARG A 606 -10.83 -6.25 -7.85
C ARG A 606 -10.80 -6.91 -9.23
N GLY A 607 -11.36 -6.26 -10.25
CA GLY A 607 -11.40 -6.75 -11.63
C GLY A 607 -10.05 -6.73 -12.33
N ASP A 608 -10.04 -7.30 -13.54
CA ASP A 608 -8.86 -7.37 -14.41
C ASP A 608 -8.43 -5.97 -14.89
N ARG A 609 -7.13 -5.66 -14.80
CA ARG A 609 -6.62 -4.32 -15.14
C ARG A 609 -6.79 -3.95 -16.61
N GLN A 610 -6.83 -4.93 -17.51
CA GLN A 610 -7.01 -4.66 -18.93
C GLN A 610 -8.45 -4.21 -19.20
N THR A 611 -9.45 -4.83 -18.58
CA THR A 611 -10.84 -4.32 -18.63
C THR A 611 -10.91 -2.88 -18.12
N ALA A 612 -10.12 -2.58 -17.09
CA ALA A 612 -10.11 -1.28 -16.50
C ALA A 612 -9.52 -0.21 -17.42
N TRP A 613 -8.38 -0.52 -18.02
CA TRP A 613 -7.76 0.30 -19.05
C TRP A 613 -8.69 0.54 -20.26
N GLN A 614 -9.39 -0.51 -20.72
CA GLN A 614 -10.36 -0.38 -21.82
C GLN A 614 -11.52 0.56 -21.47
N ALA A 615 -12.12 0.40 -20.28
CA ALA A 615 -13.21 1.25 -19.82
C ALA A 615 -12.78 2.73 -19.72
N ALA A 616 -11.59 3.00 -19.16
CA ALA A 616 -11.07 4.36 -19.07
C ALA A 616 -10.89 5.02 -20.46
N ARG A 617 -10.49 4.25 -21.48
CA ARG A 617 -10.37 4.74 -22.87
C ARG A 617 -11.72 4.97 -23.54
N VAL A 618 -12.70 4.08 -23.31
CA VAL A 618 -14.06 4.27 -23.82
C VAL A 618 -14.67 5.53 -23.20
N ASN A 619 -14.55 5.70 -21.89
CA ASN A 619 -15.01 6.90 -21.18
C ASN A 619 -14.32 8.17 -21.69
N ALA A 620 -13.01 8.11 -21.94
CA ALA A 620 -12.27 9.22 -22.53
C ALA A 620 -12.75 9.57 -23.95
N ALA A 621 -13.04 8.57 -24.79
CA ALA A 621 -13.58 8.79 -26.13
C ALA A 621 -14.98 9.41 -26.11
N LEU A 622 -15.86 8.93 -25.21
CA LEU A 622 -17.20 9.49 -25.01
C LEU A 622 -17.12 10.95 -24.55
N LEU A 623 -16.29 11.25 -23.54
CA LEU A 623 -16.12 12.62 -23.05
C LEU A 623 -15.51 13.53 -24.13
N HIS A 624 -14.51 13.03 -24.89
CA HIS A 624 -13.94 13.77 -26.01
C HIS A 624 -14.99 14.09 -27.07
N GLN A 625 -15.80 13.12 -27.49
CA GLN A 625 -16.85 13.33 -28.48
C GLN A 625 -17.88 14.36 -28.01
N TRP A 626 -18.27 14.29 -26.73
CA TRP A 626 -19.21 15.23 -26.13
C TRP A 626 -18.64 16.67 -26.09
N LEU A 627 -17.39 16.84 -25.66
CA LEU A 627 -16.69 18.14 -25.65
C LEU A 627 -16.32 18.66 -27.05
N ALA A 628 -16.25 17.78 -28.05
CA ALA A 628 -15.96 18.16 -29.43
C ALA A 628 -17.14 18.84 -30.13
N ASP A 629 -18.36 18.72 -29.59
CA ASP A 629 -19.56 19.38 -30.09
C ASP A 629 -19.62 20.86 -29.64
N PRO A 630 -19.70 21.84 -30.57
CA PRO A 630 -19.83 23.26 -30.21
C PRO A 630 -21.08 23.60 -29.39
N ALA A 631 -22.15 22.80 -29.50
CA ALA A 631 -23.39 23.03 -28.74
C ALA A 631 -23.23 22.72 -27.24
N ASN A 632 -22.35 21.76 -26.92
CA ASN A 632 -22.11 21.32 -25.54
C ASN A 632 -20.94 22.07 -24.89
N PHE A 633 -19.92 22.43 -25.68
CA PHE A 633 -18.69 23.03 -25.18
C PHE A 633 -18.28 24.26 -26.00
N THR A 634 -18.57 25.43 -25.42
CA THR A 634 -18.31 26.74 -26.02
C THR A 634 -16.84 27.14 -25.95
N ASN A 635 -16.45 28.16 -26.72
CA ASN A 635 -15.07 28.65 -26.71
C ASN A 635 -14.69 29.34 -25.39
N GLU A 636 -15.65 29.97 -24.70
CA GLU A 636 -15.42 30.58 -23.39
C GLU A 636 -15.17 29.52 -22.31
N GLN A 637 -15.99 28.46 -22.31
CA GLN A 637 -15.77 27.30 -21.43
C GLN A 637 -14.45 26.59 -21.73
N ALA A 638 -14.07 26.50 -23.01
CA ALA A 638 -12.76 25.98 -23.40
C ALA A 638 -11.61 26.79 -22.79
N ARG A 639 -11.69 28.13 -22.81
CA ARG A 639 -10.71 29.00 -22.15
C ARG A 639 -10.70 28.80 -20.64
N ALA A 640 -11.86 28.63 -20.01
CA ALA A 640 -11.96 28.31 -18.58
C ALA A 640 -11.29 26.98 -18.23
N PHE A 641 -11.24 26.02 -19.17
CA PHE A 641 -10.55 24.73 -19.02
C PHE A 641 -9.06 24.80 -19.41
N GLY A 642 -8.54 26.00 -19.70
CA GLY A 642 -7.15 26.19 -20.14
C GLY A 642 -6.88 25.79 -21.60
N LEU A 643 -7.93 25.56 -22.39
CA LEU A 643 -7.86 25.16 -23.80
C LEU A 643 -8.14 26.35 -24.74
N ASN A 644 -7.72 26.23 -25.99
CA ASN A 644 -8.07 27.13 -27.07
C ASN A 644 -8.88 26.38 -28.14
N ARG A 645 -10.15 26.75 -28.30
CA ARG A 645 -11.07 26.22 -29.32
C ARG A 645 -11.47 27.26 -30.37
N SER A 646 -10.76 28.39 -30.41
CA SER A 646 -11.07 29.52 -31.30
C SER A 646 -10.80 29.18 -32.79
N PRO A 647 -11.51 29.83 -33.73
CA PRO A 647 -11.22 29.69 -35.17
C PRO A 647 -9.79 30.17 -35.52
N PRO A 648 -9.27 29.83 -36.72
CA PRO A 648 -7.93 30.25 -37.13
C PRO A 648 -7.77 31.78 -37.13
N PRO A 649 -6.57 32.28 -36.80
CA PRO A 649 -6.30 33.72 -36.86
C PRO A 649 -6.44 34.23 -38.31
N ALA A 650 -6.94 35.46 -38.46
CA ALA A 650 -7.11 36.09 -39.78
C ALA A 650 -5.76 36.49 -40.43
N ALA A 651 -4.72 36.70 -39.62
CA ALA A 651 -3.34 36.96 -40.04
C ALA A 651 -2.37 36.47 -38.95
N GLY A 652 -1.18 35.99 -39.35
CA GLY A 652 -0.14 35.46 -38.46
C GLY A 652 0.02 33.93 -38.51
N PRO A 653 1.05 33.37 -37.83
CA PRO A 653 1.26 31.93 -37.76
C PRO A 653 0.11 31.24 -37.00
N ASP A 654 -0.34 30.09 -37.49
CA ASP A 654 -1.34 29.27 -36.81
C ASP A 654 -0.64 28.30 -35.84
N ASP A 655 -0.59 28.69 -34.57
CA ASP A 655 -0.02 27.87 -33.49
C ASP A 655 -0.81 26.56 -33.24
N PHE A 656 -1.97 26.38 -33.88
CA PHE A 656 -2.83 25.21 -33.75
C PHE A 656 -3.20 24.61 -35.12
N PRO A 657 -2.22 24.06 -35.85
CA PRO A 657 -2.42 23.62 -37.24
C PRO A 657 -3.38 22.42 -37.35
N HIS A 658 -3.49 21.60 -36.29
CA HIS A 658 -4.34 20.42 -36.27
C HIS A 658 -5.76 20.75 -35.79
N ARG A 659 -6.74 20.67 -36.71
CA ARG A 659 -8.15 21.03 -36.46
C ARG A 659 -9.11 19.85 -36.60
N ASP A 660 -10.23 19.92 -35.91
CA ASP A 660 -11.33 18.95 -36.02
C ASP A 660 -12.27 19.27 -37.19
N SER A 661 -13.34 18.49 -37.34
CA SER A 661 -14.36 18.67 -38.39
C SER A 661 -15.07 20.03 -38.34
N HIS A 662 -15.05 20.71 -37.19
CA HIS A 662 -15.64 22.03 -36.98
C HIS A 662 -14.62 23.17 -37.15
N LYS A 663 -13.43 22.88 -37.70
CA LYS A 663 -12.30 23.82 -37.85
C LYS A 663 -11.77 24.38 -36.52
N ARG A 664 -12.05 23.72 -35.39
CA ARG A 664 -11.54 24.10 -34.07
C ARG A 664 -10.25 23.33 -33.75
N PRO A 665 -9.27 23.92 -33.05
CA PRO A 665 -8.05 23.23 -32.62
C PRO A 665 -8.35 21.92 -31.88
N ARG A 666 -7.63 20.84 -32.21
CA ARG A 666 -7.79 19.53 -31.56
C ARG A 666 -7.33 19.58 -30.10
N PHE A 667 -7.90 18.70 -29.28
CA PHE A 667 -7.47 18.41 -27.92
C PHE A 667 -7.51 16.89 -27.71
N GLU A 668 -6.91 16.39 -26.64
CA GLU A 668 -6.87 14.98 -26.29
C GLU A 668 -7.43 14.79 -24.88
N VAL A 669 -8.34 13.83 -24.71
CA VAL A 669 -8.75 13.34 -23.39
C VAL A 669 -7.97 12.04 -23.15
N HIS A 670 -7.03 12.07 -22.21
CA HIS A 670 -6.11 10.94 -22.00
C HIS A 670 -6.75 9.78 -21.25
N SER A 671 -7.42 10.12 -20.15
CA SER A 671 -8.05 9.14 -19.29
C SER A 671 -9.22 9.78 -18.55
N VAL A 672 -10.27 8.98 -18.36
CA VAL A 672 -11.40 9.29 -17.50
C VAL A 672 -11.54 8.10 -16.55
N ARG A 673 -11.18 8.31 -15.28
CA ARG A 673 -11.03 7.25 -14.29
C ARG A 673 -11.66 7.66 -12.96
N PRO A 674 -12.50 6.84 -12.34
CA PRO A 674 -12.95 7.10 -10.98
C PRO A 674 -11.86 6.87 -9.94
N ALA A 675 -11.96 7.62 -8.85
CA ALA A 675 -11.23 7.47 -7.61
C ALA A 675 -12.24 7.17 -6.50
N ARG A 676 -12.21 5.96 -5.94
CA ARG A 676 -13.13 5.53 -4.88
C ARG A 676 -12.42 5.54 -3.53
N ARG A 677 -12.73 6.51 -2.69
CA ARG A 677 -11.99 6.78 -1.46
C ARG A 677 -12.93 6.76 -0.27
N LEU A 678 -12.47 6.15 0.82
CA LEU A 678 -13.20 6.14 2.08
C LEU A 678 -12.86 7.42 2.85
N THR A 679 -13.88 8.17 3.28
CA THR A 679 -13.71 9.30 4.21
C THR A 679 -13.45 8.79 5.63
N GLU A 680 -12.97 9.65 6.54
CA GLU A 680 -12.83 9.27 7.95
C GLU A 680 -14.17 8.87 8.59
N ASP A 681 -15.29 9.43 8.10
CA ASP A 681 -16.64 9.12 8.56
C ASP A 681 -17.18 7.77 8.03
N GLY A 682 -16.40 7.06 7.20
CA GLY A 682 -16.77 5.78 6.61
C GLY A 682 -17.65 5.88 5.36
N GLU A 683 -17.88 7.09 4.84
CA GLU A 683 -18.57 7.27 3.56
C GLU A 683 -17.64 6.97 2.39
N MET A 684 -18.15 6.23 1.40
CA MET A 684 -17.44 5.99 0.15
C MET A 684 -17.68 7.16 -0.81
N ARG A 685 -16.66 7.98 -1.03
CA ARG A 685 -16.67 9.02 -2.06
C ARG A 685 -16.17 8.46 -3.38
N THR A 686 -16.88 8.74 -4.46
CA THR A 686 -16.47 8.41 -5.83
C THR A 686 -16.35 9.68 -6.65
N ASP A 687 -15.11 10.12 -6.86
CA ASP A 687 -14.80 11.24 -7.76
C ASP A 687 -14.38 10.69 -9.13
N ILE A 688 -14.53 11.47 -10.20
CA ILE A 688 -14.04 11.10 -11.54
C ILE A 688 -12.93 12.07 -11.92
N ILE A 689 -11.77 11.50 -12.24
CA ILE A 689 -10.60 12.25 -12.68
C ILE A 689 -10.53 12.19 -14.20
N ALA A 690 -10.61 13.34 -14.86
CA ALA A 690 -10.45 13.47 -16.30
C ALA A 690 -9.25 14.37 -16.62
N VAL A 691 -8.34 13.86 -17.44
CA VAL A 691 -7.12 14.57 -17.84
C VAL A 691 -7.23 14.97 -19.31
N ILE A 692 -7.22 16.28 -19.58
CA ILE A 692 -7.38 16.86 -20.91
C ILE A 692 -6.15 17.67 -21.25
N THR A 693 -5.53 17.44 -22.41
CA THR A 693 -4.43 18.26 -22.90
C THR A 693 -4.67 18.76 -24.32
N GLN A 694 -3.92 19.79 -24.68
CA GLN A 694 -3.90 20.36 -26.02
C GLN A 694 -2.48 20.74 -26.40
N ARG A 695 -2.12 20.43 -27.64
CA ARG A 695 -0.83 20.79 -28.23
C ARG A 695 -0.91 22.16 -28.89
N ARG A 696 0.18 22.91 -28.77
CA ARG A 696 0.44 24.17 -29.45
C ARG A 696 1.79 24.06 -30.14
N THR A 697 1.86 24.38 -31.41
CA THR A 697 3.10 24.37 -32.18
C THR A 697 3.66 25.79 -32.19
N MET A 698 4.95 25.94 -31.88
CA MET A 698 5.65 27.22 -31.97
C MET A 698 6.77 27.13 -33.00
N ALA A 699 6.76 28.06 -33.95
CA ALA A 699 7.84 28.21 -34.90
C ALA A 699 9.11 28.68 -34.18
N SER A 700 10.24 28.01 -34.44
CA SER A 700 11.56 28.42 -33.98
C SER A 700 12.42 28.81 -35.18
N GLU A 701 13.06 29.99 -35.16
CA GLU A 701 13.97 30.39 -36.24
C GLU A 701 15.19 29.47 -36.29
N GLY A 702 15.37 28.75 -37.40
CA GLY A 702 16.53 27.89 -37.65
C GLY A 702 16.53 26.51 -36.96
N ASN A 703 15.48 26.16 -36.20
CA ASN A 703 15.30 24.88 -35.53
C ASN A 703 13.93 24.27 -35.89
N PRO A 704 13.72 22.95 -35.75
CA PRO A 704 12.40 22.35 -35.91
C PRO A 704 11.38 22.99 -34.95
N ASP A 705 10.12 23.07 -35.39
CA ASP A 705 9.02 23.61 -34.58
C ASP A 705 8.94 22.89 -33.23
N ALA A 706 8.80 23.66 -32.15
CA ALA A 706 8.66 23.11 -30.81
C ALA A 706 7.19 22.85 -30.48
N GLU A 707 6.88 21.64 -30.02
CA GLU A 707 5.57 21.33 -29.46
C GLU A 707 5.50 21.72 -27.98
N PHE A 708 4.48 22.50 -27.63
CA PHE A 708 4.14 22.87 -26.27
C PHE A 708 2.77 22.30 -25.87
N ARG A 709 2.56 22.02 -24.58
CA ARG A 709 1.30 21.46 -24.07
C ARG A 709 0.69 22.31 -22.97
N GLY A 710 -0.63 22.43 -23.02
CA GLY A 710 -1.45 22.93 -21.93
C GLY A 710 -2.67 22.03 -21.73
N GLY A 711 -3.54 22.38 -20.79
CA GLY A 711 -4.75 21.62 -20.54
C GLY A 711 -5.31 21.79 -19.14
N CYS A 712 -6.12 20.82 -18.71
CA CYS A 712 -6.60 20.74 -17.34
C CYS A 712 -6.73 19.31 -16.82
N THR A 713 -6.61 19.19 -15.51
CA THR A 713 -7.10 18.04 -14.74
C THR A 713 -8.43 18.43 -14.12
N LEU A 714 -9.48 17.67 -14.39
CA LEU A 714 -10.82 17.88 -13.86
C LEU A 714 -11.09 16.84 -12.78
N VAL A 715 -11.54 17.32 -11.61
CA VAL A 715 -12.14 16.49 -10.56
C VAL A 715 -13.65 16.68 -10.64
N LEU A 716 -14.35 15.65 -11.06
CA LEU A 716 -15.78 15.69 -11.33
C LEU A 716 -16.57 14.93 -10.26
N ASP A 717 -17.73 15.46 -9.91
CA ASP A 717 -18.69 14.82 -9.00
C ASP A 717 -19.90 14.32 -9.82
N ARG A 718 -20.42 13.15 -9.46
CA ARG A 718 -21.55 12.51 -10.14
C ARG A 718 -22.89 12.92 -9.52
N ARG A 719 -22.89 13.42 -8.28
CA ARG A 719 -24.10 13.73 -7.53
C ARG A 719 -24.95 14.80 -8.23
N GLU A 720 -26.25 14.74 -8.02
CA GLU A 720 -27.23 15.60 -8.70
C GLU A 720 -27.38 16.97 -8.03
N ASP A 721 -27.13 17.04 -6.73
CA ASP A 721 -27.28 18.22 -5.87
C ASP A 721 -26.09 19.19 -5.91
N VAL A 722 -25.03 18.84 -6.65
CA VAL A 722 -23.78 19.63 -6.71
C VAL A 722 -23.34 19.90 -8.14
N PRO A 723 -22.62 21.01 -8.40
CA PRO A 723 -22.01 21.26 -9.70
C PRO A 723 -21.10 20.09 -10.13
N PRO A 724 -21.14 19.68 -11.41
CA PRO A 724 -20.41 18.50 -11.87
C PRO A 724 -18.89 18.69 -11.83
N VAL A 725 -18.37 19.92 -12.03
CA VAL A 725 -16.94 20.19 -11.90
C VAL A 725 -16.65 20.71 -10.49
N ARG A 726 -16.01 19.88 -9.67
CA ARG A 726 -15.58 20.29 -8.34
C ARG A 726 -14.32 21.13 -8.39
N TYR A 727 -13.30 20.65 -9.11
CA TYR A 727 -12.04 21.36 -9.30
C TYR A 727 -11.61 21.29 -10.75
N CYS A 728 -11.09 22.42 -11.25
CA CYS A 728 -10.46 22.51 -12.56
C CYS A 728 -9.03 23.02 -12.37
N ILE A 729 -8.05 22.11 -12.41
CA ILE A 729 -6.63 22.46 -12.30
C ILE A 729 -6.12 22.76 -13.70
N THR A 730 -6.03 24.04 -14.03
CA THR A 730 -5.74 24.50 -15.39
C THR A 730 -4.30 24.93 -15.55
N VAL A 731 -3.75 24.57 -16.70
CA VAL A 731 -2.45 24.98 -17.18
C VAL A 731 -2.64 25.56 -18.59
N PRO A 732 -2.93 26.87 -18.71
CA PRO A 732 -3.44 27.46 -19.95
C PRO A 732 -2.48 27.27 -21.13
N VAL A 733 -2.98 26.72 -22.24
CA VAL A 733 -2.20 26.56 -23.47
C VAL A 733 -1.84 27.90 -24.13
N SER A 734 -2.60 28.95 -23.83
CA SER A 734 -2.40 30.30 -24.34
C SER A 734 -1.24 31.06 -23.68
N SER A 735 -0.68 30.54 -22.58
CA SER A 735 0.38 31.22 -21.82
C SER A 735 1.68 31.33 -22.63
N THR A 736 2.00 32.53 -23.12
CA THR A 736 3.21 32.81 -23.90
C THR A 736 4.49 32.66 -23.08
N ASN A 737 4.53 33.14 -21.83
CA ASN A 737 5.71 33.03 -20.97
C ASN A 737 6.15 31.58 -20.78
N ARG A 738 5.19 30.70 -20.44
CA ARG A 738 5.46 29.26 -20.33
C ARG A 738 5.95 28.65 -21.64
N ALA A 739 5.35 29.05 -22.75
CA ALA A 739 5.73 28.53 -24.05
C ALA A 739 7.17 28.95 -24.42
N HIS A 740 7.59 30.19 -24.10
CA HIS A 740 8.97 30.65 -24.26
C HIS A 740 9.95 29.92 -23.33
N SER A 741 9.60 29.71 -22.05
CA SER A 741 10.42 28.94 -21.13
C SER A 741 10.59 27.49 -21.57
N ALA A 742 9.52 26.86 -22.04
CA ALA A 742 9.56 25.50 -22.56
C ALA A 742 10.43 25.41 -23.83
N LEU A 743 10.35 26.39 -24.73
CA LEU A 743 11.21 26.48 -25.91
C LEU A 743 12.70 26.63 -25.51
N ALA A 744 13.01 27.50 -24.56
CA ALA A 744 14.37 27.69 -24.07
C ALA A 744 14.93 26.40 -23.45
N ASN A 745 14.13 25.68 -22.65
CA ASN A 745 14.50 24.40 -22.08
C ASN A 745 14.67 23.31 -23.15
N HIS A 746 13.81 23.29 -24.17
CA HIS A 746 13.92 22.37 -25.29
C HIS A 746 15.22 22.59 -26.07
N ILE A 747 15.56 23.85 -26.37
CA ILE A 747 16.82 24.21 -27.03
C ILE A 747 18.03 23.83 -26.17
N ALA A 748 17.98 24.10 -24.86
CA ALA A 748 19.04 23.69 -23.93
C ALA A 748 19.23 22.17 -23.88
N ALA A 749 18.12 21.41 -23.83
CA ALA A 749 18.16 19.95 -23.87
C ALA A 749 18.68 19.40 -25.21
N MET A 750 18.38 20.06 -26.33
CA MET A 750 18.96 19.72 -27.63
C MET A 750 20.46 20.02 -27.71
N ALA A 751 20.91 21.14 -27.12
CA ALA A 751 22.32 21.53 -27.09
C ALA A 751 23.16 20.64 -26.16
N ALA A 752 22.56 20.05 -25.12
CA ALA A 752 23.19 19.09 -24.22
C ALA A 752 23.39 17.69 -24.84
N ARG A 753 22.93 17.45 -26.08
CA ARG A 753 23.11 16.17 -26.77
C ARG A 753 24.59 15.97 -27.14
N GLY A 754 25.22 14.96 -26.55
CA GLY A 754 26.57 14.55 -26.90
C GLY A 754 26.66 13.88 -28.28
N PRO A 755 27.87 13.54 -28.76
CA PRO A 755 28.07 12.85 -30.05
C PRO A 755 27.55 11.40 -30.08
N TYR A 756 26.95 10.89 -29.00
CA TYR A 756 26.45 9.51 -28.85
C TYR A 756 24.91 9.37 -28.91
N GLY A 757 24.21 10.18 -29.72
CA GLY A 757 22.98 9.78 -30.42
C GLY A 757 21.70 9.41 -29.62
N ASP A 758 20.61 9.17 -30.36
CA ASP A 758 19.21 8.97 -29.92
C ASP A 758 18.96 7.97 -28.77
N GLN A 759 19.93 7.12 -28.39
CA GLN A 759 19.79 6.22 -27.23
C GLN A 759 19.77 6.97 -25.89
N GLU A 760 20.48 8.10 -25.78
CA GLU A 760 20.52 8.93 -24.56
C GLU A 760 19.17 9.65 -24.29
N VAL A 761 18.34 9.84 -25.32
CA VAL A 761 17.03 10.51 -25.22
C VAL A 761 15.94 9.57 -24.69
N ASN A 762 16.08 8.26 -24.91
CA ASN A 762 15.07 7.27 -24.57
C ASN A 762 15.18 6.74 -23.12
N GLU A 763 16.29 7.02 -22.43
CA GLU A 763 16.57 6.56 -21.06
C GLU A 763 16.90 7.73 -20.12
N PRO A 764 15.95 8.66 -19.87
CA PRO A 764 16.20 9.89 -19.12
C PRO A 764 16.65 9.63 -17.67
N PHE A 765 16.12 8.59 -17.03
CA PHE A 765 16.45 8.24 -15.64
C PHE A 765 17.87 7.66 -15.50
N ALA A 766 18.33 6.89 -16.49
CA ALA A 766 19.70 6.38 -16.50
C ALA A 766 20.73 7.53 -16.49
N MET A 767 20.46 8.60 -17.25
CA MET A 767 21.30 9.79 -17.30
C MET A 767 21.21 10.62 -16.03
N LEU A 768 19.99 10.81 -15.53
CA LEU A 768 19.75 11.61 -14.34
C LEU A 768 20.45 11.02 -13.10
N HIS A 769 20.58 9.69 -13.02
CA HIS A 769 21.29 9.02 -11.92
C HIS A 769 22.81 8.96 -12.11
N ARG A 770 23.32 9.23 -13.32
CA ARG A 770 24.76 9.32 -13.63
C ARG A 770 25.35 10.70 -13.37
N ALA A 771 24.52 11.74 -13.41
CA ALA A 771 24.89 13.13 -13.08
C ALA A 771 25.10 13.30 -11.58
#